data_AF-A0A094I7P6-F1
#
_entry.id   AF-A0A094I7P6-F1
#
_cell.length_a   1.000
_cell.length_b   1.000
_cell.length_c   1.000
_cell.angle_alpha   90.00
_cell.angle_beta   90.00
_cell.angle_gamma   90.00
#
_symmetry.space_group_name_H-M   'P 1'
#
loop_
_entity.id
_entity.type
_entity.pdbx_description
1 polymer ?
#
loop_
_entity_poly.entity_id
_entity_poly.type
_entity_poly.pdbx_seq_one_letter_code
_entity_poly.pdbx_strand_id
1 'polypeptide(L)'
;MRCVARWYKTRGFPWAAEDLCMYLALASFAITCALYLATMPTFYNVTAIAAGKMPPYASLEADLVPMLKEFFAVQIFFWLTLWAVKWSLLFMFKALTNGIALYTNIWWGALAFTVLTLIGCIISNFTSCSSMDAWFTAGLCSTPRDARAKAISLWYCMAVDVLGDLLIMVIPIRVLVSLRITLVQKLSIGLVFIVGIITMVFAIVRVVSLNSSVNGGQVSTQWLMLWAGIEGVVVQRLPAEFLEQRQQRSLEFATVANKIRSAERKRDARGYGVEWLGARYGEQEEFGRGPDHHHAGVESEELQGNWDGYRGGEAPEDGCRLLKFGPLCHEGSQSAQSHTVESRNNGGAASGRQRISLNAGWRFERFTSNPDALSYDLLKQWILPSGNDFISGTKHELPLGTPPGGNISYVQDSFDDKSWEAVNVPHDWAIKGPFNAPGISGEMGRLPSNGVGWYRRSVTLTAQDIAASRSTFLDIDGAMSYSAVWVNGYLVGGWPYGYNSFRLDLTGHLKAGSNLIAIRLDNALDSSRYYPGAGIYRNIWLVKADATHVGQFGTFIRTPAVSKKSASLQLTVEVENQRGTSQKVTISTKVYEYDPLTKKAKGKAVGIFPDVTVEVPAGAKASADSSATVKNPKLWGPAPAQKPNMHVAITTLSIGGVKIDTYETQFGIRSVVHDATKGVLINDEAVRIQGTCNHHDLGSLGAAFNIRAGERQLQMLQEMGGNALRTSHNPPAPELLDLSDRLGMIVLDEIFDTWSTQKKSHDFHLIFPDWHEPDLRAFIRRDRNHPSVISWSIGNEIPNQSNPATGKIAQELRNIVREEDLTRPVTQGMNNAKAADLTAQTMDIEGLNYQGEGHGTDTSSTFPSFRVAFPDKLIYTSESASTVSSRGIYVFPVTKENNAVFGPDSGEDVEARHLSDYGLYEPSWGASPDKVFAAQDEHPYVAGEYVWTGWDYVGEPTPFDTSRSSYFGIIDMAGFKKDRFFQYQSRWRSDFPMAHILPHWTWPDRVGLVTPVHVFSAADEAELFVNGKSAGRVKPGKSSNRFRWDDVVYQPGDLRVVTYKNGKKWAVDTKRTVGSAAKLAISADRSAIGLDDDLSFISIAVVDSKGDTVPQASNSITFSISGPGTIVSTDNGDPTDMTAFPSLTRKAFSGHALAIVRATGAGAITVSATADGITGARVTLKAR
;
A
#
# COMPACT_ATOMS: atom_id res chain seq x y z
N MET A 1 -12.53 -5.89 -38.50
CA MET A 1 -13.00 -7.31 -38.40
C MET A 1 -14.22 -7.65 -39.26
N ARG A 2 -15.32 -6.87 -39.30
CA ARG A 2 -16.52 -7.19 -40.14
C ARG A 2 -16.20 -7.59 -41.60
N CYS A 3 -15.38 -6.81 -42.30
CA CYS A 3 -14.97 -7.09 -43.69
C CYS A 3 -14.23 -8.42 -43.84
N VAL A 4 -13.40 -8.80 -42.85
CA VAL A 4 -12.69 -10.10 -42.81
C VAL A 4 -13.69 -11.24 -42.69
N ALA A 5 -14.69 -11.12 -41.80
CA ALA A 5 -15.74 -12.13 -41.64
C ALA A 5 -16.64 -12.25 -42.89
N ARG A 6 -16.87 -11.14 -43.61
CA ARG A 6 -17.54 -11.18 -44.93
C ARG A 6 -16.67 -11.87 -45.98
N TRP A 7 -15.40 -11.50 -46.09
CA TRP A 7 -14.43 -12.10 -47.03
C TRP A 7 -14.26 -13.61 -46.80
N TYR A 8 -14.20 -14.05 -45.54
CA TYR A 8 -14.15 -15.47 -45.19
C TYR A 8 -15.39 -16.27 -45.66
N LYS A 9 -16.53 -15.58 -45.82
CA LYS A 9 -17.82 -16.18 -46.21
C LYS A 9 -18.12 -16.08 -47.71
N THR A 10 -17.63 -15.06 -48.42
CA THR A 10 -17.91 -14.85 -49.85
C THR A 10 -16.69 -15.07 -50.76
N ARG A 11 -15.47 -15.09 -50.22
CA ARG A 11 -14.19 -15.17 -50.95
C ARG A 11 -13.99 -14.13 -52.08
N GLY A 12 -14.70 -13.00 -52.00
CA GLY A 12 -14.52 -11.83 -52.87
C GLY A 12 -14.38 -10.54 -52.05
N PHE A 13 -14.01 -9.44 -52.70
CA PHE A 13 -13.91 -8.12 -52.06
C PHE A 13 -15.29 -7.64 -51.58
N PRO A 14 -15.58 -7.57 -50.26
CA PRO A 14 -16.96 -7.50 -49.78
C PRO A 14 -17.22 -6.20 -49.01
N TRP A 15 -17.11 -5.08 -49.71
CA TRP A 15 -17.38 -3.76 -49.14
C TRP A 15 -18.86 -3.43 -49.33
N ALA A 16 -19.65 -3.54 -48.27
CA ALA A 16 -21.01 -3.01 -48.26
C ALA A 16 -20.99 -1.50 -47.96
N ALA A 17 -22.09 -0.80 -48.26
CA ALA A 17 -22.18 0.65 -48.09
C ALA A 17 -21.89 1.09 -46.65
N GLU A 18 -22.35 0.32 -45.65
CA GLU A 18 -22.07 0.61 -44.24
C GLU A 18 -20.60 0.43 -43.86
N ASP A 19 -19.88 -0.55 -44.44
CA ASP A 19 -18.46 -0.73 -44.18
C ASP A 19 -17.66 0.45 -44.79
N LEU A 20 -18.01 0.89 -46.00
CA LEU A 20 -17.38 2.04 -46.66
C LEU A 20 -17.60 3.35 -45.88
N CYS A 21 -18.82 3.59 -45.38
CA CYS A 21 -19.10 4.72 -44.51
C CYS A 21 -18.29 4.67 -43.20
N MET A 22 -18.10 3.49 -42.60
CA MET A 22 -17.28 3.34 -41.40
C MET A 22 -15.79 3.58 -41.67
N TYR A 23 -15.26 3.21 -42.85
CA TYR A 23 -13.90 3.57 -43.25
C TYR A 23 -13.74 5.08 -43.49
N LEU A 24 -14.74 5.74 -44.08
CA LEU A 24 -14.75 7.21 -44.23
C LEU A 24 -14.76 7.92 -42.87
N ALA A 25 -15.53 7.41 -41.90
CA ALA A 25 -15.52 7.91 -40.54
C ALA A 25 -14.14 7.76 -39.88
N LEU A 26 -13.53 6.57 -39.96
CA LEU A 26 -12.22 6.30 -39.37
C LEU A 26 -11.11 7.17 -39.99
N ALA A 27 -11.12 7.36 -41.31
CA ALA A 27 -10.16 8.22 -42.00
C ALA A 27 -10.33 9.69 -41.61
N SER A 28 -11.58 10.17 -41.55
CA SER A 28 -11.90 11.55 -41.15
C SER A 28 -11.52 11.80 -39.69
N PHE A 29 -11.74 10.83 -38.80
CA PHE A 29 -11.33 10.90 -37.40
C PHE A 29 -9.80 10.94 -37.26
N ALA A 30 -9.07 10.07 -37.98
CA ALA A 30 -7.60 10.06 -37.95
C ALA A 30 -7.00 11.40 -38.44
N ILE A 31 -7.57 12.00 -39.49
CA ILE A 31 -7.19 13.34 -39.95
C ILE A 31 -7.50 14.39 -38.87
N THR A 32 -8.66 14.31 -38.23
CA THR A 32 -9.06 15.22 -37.14
C THR A 32 -8.08 15.14 -35.96
N CYS A 33 -7.68 13.94 -35.55
CA CYS A 33 -6.67 13.75 -34.50
C CYS A 33 -5.29 14.27 -34.89
N ALA A 34 -4.84 14.05 -36.13
CA ALA A 34 -3.55 14.54 -36.60
C ALA A 34 -3.48 16.08 -36.61
N LEU A 35 -4.54 16.75 -37.06
CA LEU A 35 -4.67 18.22 -37.04
C LEU A 35 -4.76 18.77 -35.61
N TYR A 36 -5.43 18.07 -34.69
CA TYR A 36 -5.40 18.44 -33.27
C TYR A 36 -4.00 18.30 -32.66
N LEU A 37 -3.27 17.22 -32.94
CA LEU A 37 -1.90 17.04 -32.43
C LEU A 37 -0.93 18.10 -32.99
N ALA A 38 -1.13 18.58 -34.22
CA ALA A 38 -0.39 19.70 -34.78
C ALA A 38 -0.72 21.05 -34.10
N THR A 39 -2.00 21.36 -33.89
CA THR A 39 -2.44 22.62 -33.26
C THR A 39 -2.15 22.73 -31.77
N MET A 40 -2.03 21.61 -31.03
CA MET A 40 -1.97 21.62 -29.56
C MET A 40 -0.89 22.54 -28.95
N PRO A 41 0.39 22.52 -29.37
CA PRO A 41 1.42 23.37 -28.76
C PRO A 41 1.10 24.86 -28.89
N THR A 42 0.71 25.31 -30.09
CA THR A 42 0.30 26.70 -30.34
C THR A 42 -0.94 27.07 -29.54
N PHE A 43 -1.93 26.19 -29.47
CA PHE A 43 -3.16 26.43 -28.71
C PHE A 43 -2.91 26.58 -27.21
N TYR A 44 -2.01 25.78 -26.62
CA TYR A 44 -1.59 25.95 -25.22
C TYR A 44 -0.88 27.29 -25.00
N ASN A 45 0.05 27.67 -25.87
CA ASN A 45 0.75 28.97 -25.77
C ASN A 45 -0.23 30.16 -25.89
N VAL A 46 -1.12 30.13 -26.88
CA VAL A 46 -2.18 31.16 -27.07
C VAL A 46 -3.09 31.25 -25.85
N THR A 47 -3.47 30.11 -25.26
CA THR A 47 -4.29 30.07 -24.04
C THR A 47 -3.53 30.61 -22.82
N ALA A 48 -2.24 30.30 -22.67
CA ALA A 48 -1.39 30.84 -21.61
C ALA A 48 -1.21 32.36 -21.73
N ILE A 49 -1.07 32.88 -22.95
CA ILE A 49 -1.01 34.33 -23.23
C ILE A 49 -2.35 35.01 -22.90
N ALA A 50 -3.47 34.44 -23.35
CA ALA A 50 -4.81 34.97 -23.05
C ALA A 50 -5.12 34.95 -21.53
N ALA A 51 -4.56 34.00 -20.79
CA ALA A 51 -4.66 33.92 -19.33
C ALA A 51 -3.62 34.76 -18.57
N GLY A 52 -2.80 35.55 -19.26
CA GLY A 52 -1.73 36.38 -18.65
C GLY A 52 -0.56 35.59 -18.05
N LYS A 53 -0.49 34.27 -18.27
CA LYS A 53 0.54 33.36 -17.74
C LYS A 53 1.81 33.34 -18.59
N MET A 54 1.79 33.94 -19.78
CA MET A 54 2.92 34.00 -20.71
C MET A 54 2.87 35.31 -21.51
N PRO A 55 3.98 36.03 -21.72
CA PRO A 55 4.01 37.18 -22.61
C PRO A 55 3.89 36.73 -24.09
N PRO A 56 3.31 37.56 -24.98
CA PRO A 56 3.33 37.31 -26.42
C PRO A 56 4.76 37.15 -26.96
N TYR A 57 4.99 36.12 -27.78
CA TYR A 57 6.30 35.80 -28.35
C TYR A 57 6.36 36.18 -29.84
N ALA A 58 7.59 36.37 -30.37
CA ALA A 58 7.80 37.03 -31.66
C ALA A 58 7.22 36.31 -32.90
N SER A 59 7.04 34.98 -32.87
CA SER A 59 6.42 34.21 -33.95
C SER A 59 4.92 33.94 -33.75
N LEU A 60 4.28 34.49 -32.72
CA LEU A 60 2.87 34.23 -32.39
C LEU A 60 1.92 34.43 -33.58
N GLU A 61 2.08 35.50 -34.34
CA GLU A 61 1.25 35.76 -35.53
C GLU A 61 1.48 34.74 -36.66
N ALA A 62 2.73 34.28 -36.82
CA ALA A 62 3.09 33.25 -37.80
C ALA A 62 2.56 31.86 -37.42
N ASP A 63 2.42 31.56 -36.12
CA ASP A 63 1.87 30.29 -35.62
C ASP A 63 0.33 30.30 -35.60
N LEU A 64 -0.29 31.45 -35.35
CA LEU A 64 -1.75 31.63 -35.31
C LEU A 64 -2.42 31.33 -36.67
N VAL A 65 -1.80 31.71 -37.79
CA VAL A 65 -2.38 31.54 -39.13
C VAL A 65 -2.51 30.06 -39.56
N PRO A 66 -1.48 29.20 -39.40
CA PRO A 66 -1.62 27.75 -39.50
C PRO A 66 -2.69 27.20 -38.56
N MET A 67 -2.66 27.57 -37.28
CA MET A 67 -3.60 27.08 -36.28
C MET A 67 -5.07 27.36 -36.65
N LEU A 68 -5.37 28.55 -37.19
CA LEU A 68 -6.72 28.90 -37.69
C LEU A 68 -7.14 28.05 -38.90
N LYS A 69 -6.22 27.75 -39.83
CA LYS A 69 -6.49 26.90 -41.01
C LYS A 69 -6.74 25.45 -40.59
N GLU A 70 -5.99 24.95 -39.62
CA GLU A 70 -6.14 23.60 -39.08
C GLU A 70 -7.46 23.47 -38.29
N PHE A 71 -7.82 24.44 -37.45
CA PHE A 71 -9.14 24.48 -36.78
C PHE A 71 -10.33 24.55 -37.75
N PHE A 72 -10.18 25.20 -38.91
CA PHE A 72 -11.21 25.20 -39.95
C PHE A 72 -11.39 23.80 -40.58
N ALA A 73 -10.29 23.13 -40.91
CA ALA A 73 -10.30 21.78 -41.46
C ALA A 73 -10.81 20.74 -40.46
N VAL A 74 -10.40 20.84 -39.18
CA VAL A 74 -10.86 20.00 -38.06
C VAL A 74 -12.38 19.97 -37.98
N GLN A 75 -13.07 21.11 -38.09
CA GLN A 75 -14.53 21.15 -38.03
C GLN A 75 -15.19 20.40 -39.18
N ILE A 76 -14.64 20.47 -40.40
CA ILE A 76 -15.17 19.76 -41.57
C ILE A 76 -15.00 18.24 -41.41
N PHE A 77 -13.81 17.78 -40.99
CA PHE A 77 -13.56 16.36 -40.78
C PHE A 77 -14.28 15.79 -39.55
N PHE A 78 -14.53 16.59 -38.51
CA PHE A 78 -15.37 16.22 -37.37
C PHE A 78 -16.82 15.94 -37.80
N TRP A 79 -17.46 16.88 -38.51
CA TRP A 79 -18.83 16.67 -39.01
C TRP A 79 -18.92 15.51 -40.01
N LEU A 80 -17.93 15.37 -40.90
CA LEU A 80 -17.84 14.24 -41.82
C LEU A 80 -17.73 12.89 -41.09
N THR A 81 -16.98 12.84 -39.97
CA THR A 81 -16.87 11.66 -39.12
C THR A 81 -18.24 11.25 -38.55
N LEU A 82 -18.93 12.18 -37.87
CA LEU A 82 -20.22 11.90 -37.24
C LEU A 82 -21.29 11.50 -38.26
N TRP A 83 -21.35 12.16 -39.43
CA TRP A 83 -22.31 11.82 -40.48
C TRP A 83 -21.99 10.51 -41.20
N ALA A 84 -20.71 10.17 -41.38
CA ALA A 84 -20.32 8.87 -41.92
C ALA A 84 -20.68 7.70 -40.97
N VAL A 85 -20.61 7.90 -39.64
CA VAL A 85 -21.16 6.94 -38.66
C VAL A 85 -22.69 6.82 -38.79
N LYS A 86 -23.41 7.96 -38.85
CA LYS A 86 -24.87 8.01 -39.06
C LYS A 86 -25.29 7.27 -40.36
N TRP A 87 -24.58 7.46 -41.47
CA TRP A 87 -24.82 6.75 -42.72
C TRP A 87 -24.52 5.26 -42.64
N SER A 88 -23.44 4.85 -41.94
CA SER A 88 -23.16 3.43 -41.66
C SER A 88 -24.32 2.76 -40.91
N LEU A 89 -24.85 3.39 -39.86
CA LEU A 89 -26.02 2.90 -39.14
C LEU A 89 -27.27 2.83 -40.04
N LEU A 90 -27.51 3.86 -40.85
CA LEU A 90 -28.61 3.87 -41.82
C LEU A 90 -28.51 2.72 -42.83
N PHE A 91 -27.37 2.49 -43.47
CA PHE A 91 -27.21 1.39 -44.43
C PHE A 91 -27.35 0.02 -43.75
N MET A 92 -26.86 -0.13 -42.52
CA MET A 92 -27.07 -1.33 -41.70
C MET A 92 -28.57 -1.55 -41.39
N PHE A 93 -29.34 -0.50 -41.07
CA PHE A 93 -30.78 -0.61 -40.83
C PHE A 93 -31.55 -0.92 -42.13
N LYS A 94 -31.17 -0.33 -43.27
CA LYS A 94 -31.76 -0.69 -44.58
C LYS A 94 -31.59 -2.17 -44.90
N ALA A 95 -30.45 -2.77 -44.58
CA ALA A 95 -30.21 -4.19 -44.75
C ALA A 95 -31.11 -5.06 -43.83
N LEU A 96 -31.44 -4.56 -42.63
CA LEU A 96 -32.31 -5.25 -41.66
C LEU A 96 -33.81 -5.07 -41.96
N THR A 97 -34.24 -3.95 -42.56
CA THR A 97 -35.64 -3.66 -42.91
C THR A 97 -35.97 -3.92 -44.39
N ASN A 98 -35.08 -4.60 -45.12
CA ASN A 98 -35.20 -4.78 -46.57
C ASN A 98 -36.49 -5.53 -46.93
N GLY A 99 -37.19 -5.06 -47.97
CA GLY A 99 -38.48 -5.59 -48.40
C GLY A 99 -39.72 -5.00 -47.72
N ILE A 100 -39.60 -4.15 -46.69
CA ILE A 100 -40.75 -3.51 -46.03
C ILE A 100 -40.90 -2.06 -46.48
N ALA A 101 -41.84 -1.81 -47.42
CA ALA A 101 -41.99 -0.52 -48.12
C ALA A 101 -42.05 0.72 -47.20
N LEU A 102 -42.75 0.64 -46.06
CA LEU A 102 -42.83 1.75 -45.10
C LEU A 102 -41.45 2.17 -44.56
N TYR A 103 -40.63 1.20 -44.15
CA TYR A 103 -39.28 1.50 -43.64
C TYR A 103 -38.32 1.92 -44.75
N THR A 104 -38.49 1.43 -45.98
CA THR A 104 -37.75 1.94 -47.15
C THR A 104 -38.00 3.44 -47.37
N ASN A 105 -39.25 3.89 -47.23
CA ASN A 105 -39.60 5.30 -47.39
C ASN A 105 -39.06 6.17 -46.23
N ILE A 106 -39.21 5.71 -44.99
CA ILE A 106 -38.63 6.37 -43.80
C ILE A 106 -37.10 6.48 -43.92
N TRP A 107 -36.45 5.41 -44.39
CA TRP A 107 -35.00 5.38 -44.61
C TRP A 107 -34.52 6.41 -45.64
N TRP A 108 -35.24 6.53 -46.78
CA TRP A 108 -34.92 7.56 -47.76
C TRP A 108 -35.09 8.98 -47.20
N GLY A 109 -36.12 9.21 -46.38
CA GLY A 109 -36.30 10.47 -45.66
C GLY A 109 -35.14 10.77 -44.71
N ALA A 110 -34.69 9.79 -43.92
CA ALA A 110 -33.57 9.94 -42.99
C ALA A 110 -32.21 10.13 -43.69
N LEU A 111 -31.98 9.46 -44.83
CA LEU A 111 -30.79 9.71 -45.64
C LEU A 111 -30.82 11.10 -46.28
N ALA A 112 -31.95 11.52 -46.85
CA ALA A 112 -32.09 12.85 -47.42
C ALA A 112 -31.89 13.95 -46.37
N PHE A 113 -32.48 13.80 -45.18
CA PHE A 113 -32.27 14.69 -44.05
C PHE A 113 -30.78 14.79 -43.68
N THR A 114 -30.11 13.66 -43.41
CA THR A 114 -28.69 13.68 -43.00
C THR A 114 -27.76 14.23 -44.09
N VAL A 115 -28.00 13.95 -45.38
CA VAL A 115 -27.20 14.54 -46.47
C VAL A 115 -27.38 16.05 -46.53
N LEU A 116 -28.61 16.55 -46.45
CA LEU A 116 -28.89 17.99 -46.47
C LEU A 116 -28.32 18.71 -45.24
N THR A 117 -28.37 18.09 -44.06
CA THR A 117 -27.84 18.71 -42.83
C THR A 117 -26.32 18.74 -42.80
N LEU A 118 -25.61 17.75 -43.35
CA LEU A 118 -24.14 17.82 -43.49
C LEU A 118 -23.72 18.99 -44.38
N ILE A 119 -24.41 19.16 -45.52
CA ILE A 119 -24.20 20.29 -46.43
C ILE A 119 -24.46 21.61 -45.68
N GLY A 120 -25.52 21.67 -44.86
CA GLY A 120 -25.79 22.79 -43.96
C GLY A 120 -24.64 23.08 -42.98
N CYS A 121 -24.13 22.09 -42.26
CA CYS A 121 -23.02 22.23 -41.31
C CYS A 121 -21.73 22.71 -41.97
N ILE A 122 -21.44 22.23 -43.18
CA ILE A 122 -20.28 22.68 -43.95
C ILE A 122 -20.47 24.15 -44.36
N ILE A 123 -21.62 24.50 -44.96
CA ILE A 123 -21.92 25.88 -45.37
C ILE A 123 -21.93 26.84 -44.18
N SER A 124 -22.41 26.42 -43.01
CA SER A 124 -22.43 27.26 -41.80
C SER A 124 -21.00 27.54 -41.29
N ASN A 125 -20.06 26.59 -41.38
CA ASN A 125 -18.65 26.82 -41.08
C ASN A 125 -18.02 27.85 -42.04
N PHE A 126 -18.23 27.71 -43.35
CA PHE A 126 -17.76 28.68 -44.36
C PHE A 126 -18.36 30.08 -44.18
N THR A 127 -19.61 30.19 -43.68
CA THR A 127 -20.32 31.48 -43.49
C THR A 127 -20.25 32.04 -42.07
N SER A 128 -19.55 31.35 -41.15
CA SER A 128 -19.31 31.79 -39.76
C SER A 128 -18.41 33.02 -39.63
N CYS A 129 -17.73 33.42 -40.71
CA CYS A 129 -16.91 34.62 -40.79
C CYS A 129 -17.38 35.56 -41.91
N SER A 130 -16.94 36.81 -41.82
CA SER A 130 -17.29 37.89 -42.74
C SER A 130 -16.68 37.71 -44.13
N SER A 131 -15.52 37.06 -44.20
CA SER A 131 -14.90 36.51 -45.42
C SER A 131 -14.01 35.31 -45.06
N MET A 132 -13.54 34.55 -46.06
CA MET A 132 -12.53 33.50 -45.85
C MET A 132 -11.16 34.08 -45.45
N ASP A 133 -10.86 35.29 -45.90
CA ASP A 133 -9.67 36.05 -45.52
C ASP A 133 -9.69 36.43 -44.02
N ALA A 134 -10.85 36.88 -43.53
CA ALA A 134 -11.08 37.11 -42.10
C ALA A 134 -11.06 35.82 -41.26
N TRP A 135 -11.40 34.67 -41.85
CA TRP A 135 -11.30 33.35 -41.21
C TRP A 135 -9.84 33.02 -40.88
N PHE A 136 -8.93 33.25 -41.83
CA PHE A 136 -7.51 32.85 -41.72
C PHE A 136 -6.55 33.95 -41.28
N THR A 137 -7.07 35.13 -40.91
CA THR A 137 -6.28 36.26 -40.38
C THR A 137 -6.60 36.48 -38.91
N ALA A 138 -5.57 36.58 -38.07
CA ALA A 138 -5.72 36.75 -36.64
C ALA A 138 -6.56 37.99 -36.30
N GLY A 139 -7.52 37.85 -35.39
CA GLY A 139 -8.38 38.94 -34.91
C GLY A 139 -9.50 39.39 -35.87
N LEU A 140 -9.42 39.18 -37.19
CA LEU A 140 -10.41 39.74 -38.12
C LEU A 140 -11.80 39.10 -38.02
N CYS A 141 -11.91 37.78 -37.88
CA CYS A 141 -13.19 37.11 -37.60
C CYS A 141 -13.58 37.13 -36.11
N SER A 142 -13.62 38.34 -35.52
CA SER A 142 -14.07 38.62 -34.15
C SER A 142 -15.23 39.61 -34.05
N THR A 143 -15.75 40.11 -35.18
CA THR A 143 -16.80 41.14 -35.16
C THR A 143 -18.08 40.65 -34.46
N PRO A 144 -18.95 41.55 -33.93
CA PRO A 144 -20.23 41.14 -33.34
C PRO A 144 -21.16 40.38 -34.30
N ARG A 145 -21.01 40.55 -35.63
CA ARG A 145 -21.69 39.75 -36.65
C ARG A 145 -21.09 38.35 -36.76
N ASP A 146 -19.77 38.22 -36.71
CA ASP A 146 -19.06 36.94 -36.83
C ASP A 146 -19.22 36.10 -35.57
N ALA A 147 -19.18 36.71 -34.38
CA ALA A 147 -19.48 36.04 -33.12
C ALA A 147 -20.92 35.45 -33.11
N ARG A 148 -21.90 36.21 -33.61
CA ARG A 148 -23.28 35.72 -33.79
C ARG A 148 -23.36 34.63 -34.86
N ALA A 149 -22.66 34.76 -35.98
CA ALA A 149 -22.65 33.75 -37.04
C ALA A 149 -22.03 32.41 -36.57
N LYS A 150 -20.91 32.45 -35.82
CA LYS A 150 -20.30 31.30 -35.15
C LYS A 150 -21.27 30.63 -34.16
N ALA A 151 -21.97 31.41 -33.33
CA ALA A 151 -22.96 30.88 -32.40
C ALA A 151 -24.15 30.22 -33.13
N ILE A 152 -24.67 30.85 -34.19
CA ILE A 152 -25.75 30.29 -35.02
C ILE A 152 -25.29 29.00 -35.70
N SER A 153 -24.07 28.96 -36.24
CA SER A 153 -23.47 27.78 -36.84
C SER A 153 -23.37 26.62 -35.85
N LEU A 154 -22.82 26.86 -34.65
CA LEU A 154 -22.71 25.87 -33.57
C LEU A 154 -24.09 25.32 -33.18
N TRP A 155 -25.06 26.18 -32.89
CA TRP A 155 -26.40 25.77 -32.49
C TRP A 155 -27.16 25.03 -33.61
N TYR A 156 -27.00 25.47 -34.87
CA TYR A 156 -27.54 24.76 -36.03
C TYR A 156 -26.98 23.34 -36.11
N CYS A 157 -25.64 23.21 -36.11
CA CYS A 157 -24.97 21.91 -36.26
C CYS A 157 -25.38 20.93 -35.16
N MET A 158 -25.38 21.37 -33.89
CA MET A 158 -25.79 20.53 -32.76
C MET A 158 -27.26 20.12 -32.82
N ALA A 159 -28.16 21.01 -33.24
CA ALA A 159 -29.57 20.69 -33.39
C ALA A 159 -29.81 19.63 -34.47
N VAL A 160 -29.16 19.75 -35.63
CA VAL A 160 -29.31 18.76 -36.72
C VAL A 160 -28.59 17.43 -36.47
N ASP A 161 -27.54 17.44 -35.64
CA ASP A 161 -26.84 16.23 -35.18
C ASP A 161 -27.77 15.36 -34.31
N VAL A 162 -28.32 15.94 -33.23
CA VAL A 162 -29.24 15.26 -32.29
C VAL A 162 -30.55 14.84 -32.97
N LEU A 163 -31.11 15.69 -33.84
CA LEU A 163 -32.29 15.32 -34.64
C LEU A 163 -31.99 14.18 -35.63
N GLY A 164 -30.76 14.13 -36.17
CA GLY A 164 -30.29 13.03 -37.01
C GLY A 164 -30.24 11.71 -36.26
N ASP A 165 -29.65 11.69 -35.06
CA ASP A 165 -29.59 10.47 -34.24
C ASP A 165 -30.97 10.00 -33.76
N LEU A 166 -31.84 10.92 -33.32
CA LEU A 166 -33.23 10.60 -32.97
C LEU A 166 -33.97 9.94 -34.15
N LEU A 167 -33.86 10.52 -35.35
CA LEU A 167 -34.51 10.01 -36.56
C LEU A 167 -33.98 8.62 -36.97
N ILE A 168 -32.69 8.36 -36.76
CA ILE A 168 -32.04 7.08 -37.05
C ILE A 168 -32.43 6.01 -36.03
N MET A 169 -32.40 6.33 -34.74
CA MET A 169 -32.64 5.35 -33.66
C MET A 169 -34.10 4.87 -33.58
N VAL A 170 -35.07 5.66 -34.07
CA VAL A 170 -36.49 5.25 -34.11
C VAL A 170 -36.76 4.12 -35.13
N ILE A 171 -36.03 4.09 -36.25
CA ILE A 171 -36.28 3.17 -37.38
C ILE A 171 -36.40 1.68 -36.96
N PRO A 172 -35.46 1.09 -36.19
CA PRO A 172 -35.51 -0.34 -35.87
C PRO A 172 -36.39 -0.72 -34.69
N ILE A 173 -36.81 0.20 -33.80
CA ILE A 173 -37.45 -0.13 -32.50
C ILE A 173 -38.62 -1.12 -32.66
N ARG A 174 -39.55 -0.83 -33.57
CA ARG A 174 -40.74 -1.67 -33.83
C ARG A 174 -40.41 -3.01 -34.51
N VAL A 175 -39.28 -3.09 -35.21
CA VAL A 175 -38.77 -4.34 -35.82
C VAL A 175 -38.15 -5.24 -34.74
N LEU A 176 -37.37 -4.68 -33.80
CA LEU A 176 -36.76 -5.42 -32.70
C LEU A 176 -37.80 -6.10 -31.79
N VAL A 177 -38.88 -5.37 -31.48
CA VAL A 177 -40.01 -5.90 -30.71
C VAL A 177 -40.67 -7.09 -31.44
N SER A 178 -40.90 -6.98 -32.75
CA SER A 178 -41.63 -7.98 -33.54
C SER A 178 -40.81 -9.20 -34.00
N LEU A 179 -39.48 -9.13 -34.00
CA LEU A 179 -38.61 -10.26 -34.36
C LEU A 179 -38.77 -11.47 -33.42
N ARG A 180 -39.02 -12.66 -33.98
CA ARG A 180 -39.09 -13.94 -33.25
C ARG A 180 -37.71 -14.62 -33.14
N ILE A 181 -36.77 -13.94 -32.49
CA ILE A 181 -35.40 -14.44 -32.21
C ILE A 181 -35.22 -14.76 -30.72
N THR A 182 -34.19 -15.52 -30.36
CA THR A 182 -34.00 -15.98 -28.97
C THR A 182 -33.70 -14.81 -28.01
N LEU A 183 -34.01 -14.99 -26.72
CA LEU A 183 -33.82 -13.92 -25.71
C LEU A 183 -32.37 -13.40 -25.69
N VAL A 184 -31.38 -14.28 -25.77
CA VAL A 184 -29.95 -13.91 -25.84
C VAL A 184 -29.69 -13.06 -27.09
N GLN A 185 -30.24 -13.40 -28.25
CA GLN A 185 -30.10 -12.61 -29.48
C GLN A 185 -30.81 -11.25 -29.38
N LYS A 186 -31.98 -11.17 -28.73
CA LYS A 186 -32.65 -9.90 -28.43
C LYS A 186 -31.79 -9.02 -27.52
N LEU A 187 -31.21 -9.58 -26.46
CA LEU A 187 -30.32 -8.86 -25.54
C LEU A 187 -29.03 -8.39 -26.24
N SER A 188 -28.37 -9.24 -27.04
CA SER A 188 -27.17 -8.84 -27.81
C SER A 188 -27.43 -7.71 -28.79
N ILE A 189 -28.61 -7.67 -29.43
CA ILE A 189 -28.97 -6.56 -30.32
C ILE A 189 -29.37 -5.33 -29.48
N GLY A 190 -30.14 -5.52 -28.41
CA GLY A 190 -30.53 -4.44 -27.48
C GLY A 190 -29.33 -3.70 -26.88
N LEU A 191 -28.23 -4.40 -26.59
CA LEU A 191 -26.98 -3.79 -26.13
C LEU A 191 -26.42 -2.75 -27.13
N VAL A 192 -26.48 -3.04 -28.43
CA VAL A 192 -26.04 -2.09 -29.49
C VAL A 192 -26.93 -0.84 -29.53
N PHE A 193 -28.23 -1.00 -29.24
CA PHE A 193 -29.16 0.14 -29.12
C PHE A 193 -28.99 0.94 -27.83
N ILE A 194 -28.62 0.29 -26.72
CA ILE A 194 -28.26 0.97 -25.48
C ILE A 194 -27.06 1.89 -25.70
N VAL A 195 -26.02 1.47 -26.44
CA VAL A 195 -24.89 2.37 -26.77
C VAL A 195 -25.36 3.57 -27.62
N GLY A 196 -26.23 3.36 -28.61
CA GLY A 196 -26.81 4.44 -29.42
C GLY A 196 -27.67 5.43 -28.62
N ILE A 197 -28.36 4.95 -27.59
CA ILE A 197 -29.10 5.79 -26.63
C ILE A 197 -28.11 6.56 -25.73
N ILE A 198 -27.04 5.92 -25.26
CA ILE A 198 -26.01 6.56 -24.42
C ILE A 198 -25.30 7.69 -25.17
N THR A 199 -24.91 7.51 -26.44
CA THR A 199 -24.32 8.58 -27.26
C THR A 199 -25.29 9.76 -27.42
N MET A 200 -26.57 9.49 -27.65
CA MET A 200 -27.61 10.50 -27.77
C MET A 200 -27.83 11.26 -26.44
N VAL A 201 -27.81 10.56 -25.30
CA VAL A 201 -27.89 11.18 -23.96
C VAL A 201 -26.69 12.11 -23.72
N PHE A 202 -25.46 11.70 -24.05
CA PHE A 202 -24.29 12.56 -23.92
C PHE A 202 -24.36 13.79 -24.84
N ALA A 203 -24.82 13.65 -26.08
CA ALA A 203 -25.04 14.78 -26.98
C ALA A 203 -26.07 15.79 -26.42
N ILE A 204 -27.16 15.31 -25.81
CA ILE A 204 -28.15 16.14 -25.14
C ILE A 204 -27.57 16.84 -23.90
N VAL A 205 -26.80 16.13 -23.06
CA VAL A 205 -26.10 16.73 -21.90
C VAL A 205 -25.13 17.82 -22.33
N ARG A 206 -24.39 17.60 -23.43
CA ARG A 206 -23.49 18.58 -24.03
C ARG A 206 -24.24 19.82 -24.53
N VAL A 207 -25.40 19.66 -25.19
CA VAL A 207 -26.27 20.77 -25.60
C VAL A 207 -26.70 21.63 -24.39
N VAL A 208 -27.11 21.00 -23.29
CA VAL A 208 -27.50 21.70 -22.05
C VAL A 208 -26.29 22.41 -21.40
N SER A 209 -25.13 21.75 -21.34
CA SER A 209 -23.88 22.30 -20.78
C SER A 209 -23.31 23.46 -21.60
N LEU A 210 -23.49 23.47 -22.92
CA LEU A 210 -23.09 24.58 -23.76
C LEU A 210 -24.03 25.77 -23.64
N ASN A 211 -25.31 25.56 -23.30
CA ASN A 211 -26.25 26.66 -23.09
C ASN A 211 -25.87 27.52 -21.87
N SER A 212 -25.45 26.92 -20.75
CA SER A 212 -24.92 27.68 -19.61
C SER A 212 -23.59 28.37 -19.96
N SER A 213 -22.74 27.73 -20.76
CA SER A 213 -21.45 28.28 -21.20
C SER A 213 -21.59 29.50 -22.12
N VAL A 214 -22.49 29.45 -23.12
CA VAL A 214 -22.73 30.55 -24.07
C VAL A 214 -23.26 31.81 -23.38
N ASN A 215 -24.13 31.65 -22.37
CA ASN A 215 -24.64 32.78 -21.58
C ASN A 215 -23.56 33.43 -20.68
N GLY A 216 -22.42 32.74 -20.44
CA GLY A 216 -21.25 33.29 -19.76
C GLY A 216 -20.31 34.12 -20.64
N GLY A 217 -20.60 34.29 -21.94
CA GLY A 217 -19.85 35.16 -22.85
C GLY A 217 -18.58 34.57 -23.48
N GLN A 218 -18.07 33.43 -23.00
CA GLN A 218 -17.02 32.66 -23.67
C GLN A 218 -17.34 31.16 -23.67
N VAL A 219 -17.32 30.54 -24.86
CA VAL A 219 -17.42 29.08 -25.00
C VAL A 219 -16.02 28.49 -24.90
N SER A 220 -15.77 27.69 -23.87
CA SER A 220 -14.46 27.03 -23.70
C SER A 220 -14.18 26.04 -24.83
N THR A 221 -13.17 26.35 -25.64
CA THR A 221 -12.70 25.46 -26.71
C THR A 221 -12.17 24.14 -26.15
N GLN A 222 -11.50 24.17 -24.99
CA GLN A 222 -11.05 22.97 -24.27
C GLN A 222 -12.22 22.08 -23.87
N TRP A 223 -13.34 22.67 -23.43
CA TRP A 223 -14.57 21.93 -23.10
C TRP A 223 -15.19 21.27 -24.34
N LEU A 224 -15.28 22.00 -25.46
CA LEU A 224 -15.73 21.44 -26.74
C LEU A 224 -14.85 20.28 -27.22
N MET A 225 -13.53 20.38 -27.02
CA MET A 225 -12.57 19.32 -27.39
C MET A 225 -12.69 18.08 -26.51
N LEU A 226 -12.89 18.23 -25.19
CA LEU A 226 -13.10 17.11 -24.28
C LEU A 226 -14.32 16.27 -24.72
N TRP A 227 -15.45 16.92 -25.01
CA TRP A 227 -16.65 16.23 -25.48
C TRP A 227 -16.49 15.57 -26.85
N ALA A 228 -15.81 16.24 -27.80
CA ALA A 228 -15.48 15.63 -29.10
C ALA A 228 -14.58 14.39 -28.95
N GLY A 229 -13.66 14.39 -27.98
CA GLY A 229 -12.84 13.23 -27.61
C GLY A 229 -13.67 12.08 -27.02
N ILE A 230 -14.56 12.37 -26.06
CA ILE A 230 -15.46 11.39 -25.44
C ILE A 230 -16.36 10.73 -26.49
N GLU A 231 -17.01 11.52 -27.34
CA GLU A 231 -17.86 11.03 -28.44
C GLU A 231 -17.06 10.12 -29.41
N GLY A 232 -15.85 10.54 -29.79
CA GLY A 232 -14.94 9.75 -30.63
C GLY A 232 -14.54 8.41 -30.00
N VAL A 233 -14.20 8.40 -28.70
CA VAL A 233 -13.81 7.18 -27.97
C VAL A 233 -14.96 6.19 -27.82
N VAL A 234 -16.18 6.68 -27.54
CA VAL A 234 -17.38 5.82 -27.48
C VAL A 234 -17.69 5.19 -28.84
N VAL A 235 -17.49 5.93 -29.94
CA VAL A 235 -17.58 5.37 -31.31
C VAL A 235 -16.47 4.35 -31.59
N GLN A 236 -15.23 4.58 -31.11
CA GLN A 236 -14.09 3.70 -31.41
C GLN A 236 -14.09 2.34 -30.68
N ARG A 237 -14.59 2.23 -29.43
CA ARG A 237 -14.55 0.95 -28.68
C ARG A 237 -15.46 -0.15 -29.25
N LEU A 238 -16.49 0.21 -30.00
CA LEU A 238 -17.54 -0.68 -30.53
C LEU A 238 -17.09 -1.98 -31.27
N PRO A 239 -15.91 -2.10 -31.91
CA PRO A 239 -15.50 -3.33 -32.61
C PRO A 239 -14.55 -4.27 -31.85
N ALA A 240 -14.03 -3.90 -30.67
CA ALA A 240 -13.01 -4.71 -29.98
C ALA A 240 -13.64 -5.79 -29.10
N GLU A 241 -14.31 -5.38 -28.02
CA GLU A 241 -14.81 -6.24 -26.93
C GLU A 241 -15.89 -7.25 -27.42
N PHE A 242 -16.64 -6.92 -28.48
CA PHE A 242 -17.69 -7.80 -29.04
C PHE A 242 -17.15 -9.00 -29.85
N LEU A 243 -15.84 -9.07 -30.13
CA LEU A 243 -15.28 -10.10 -31.02
C LEU A 243 -14.53 -11.23 -30.29
N GLU A 244 -13.92 -11.01 -29.12
CA GLU A 244 -13.35 -12.09 -28.30
C GLU A 244 -14.41 -13.13 -27.90
N GLN A 245 -15.55 -12.68 -27.35
CA GLN A 245 -16.64 -13.57 -26.92
C GLN A 245 -17.24 -14.41 -28.07
N ARG A 246 -17.09 -13.96 -29.32
CA ARG A 246 -17.54 -14.71 -30.50
C ARG A 246 -16.45 -15.63 -31.07
N GLN A 247 -15.18 -15.29 -30.85
CA GLN A 247 -14.04 -16.10 -31.28
C GLN A 247 -13.94 -17.38 -30.44
N GLN A 248 -14.02 -17.29 -29.09
CA GLN A 248 -14.05 -18.45 -28.19
C GLN A 248 -15.13 -19.48 -28.58
N ARG A 249 -16.40 -19.05 -28.67
CA ARG A 249 -17.52 -19.97 -28.96
C ARG A 249 -17.48 -20.57 -30.37
N SER A 250 -16.75 -19.97 -31.31
CA SER A 250 -16.60 -20.54 -32.67
C SER A 250 -15.74 -21.81 -32.69
N LEU A 251 -14.73 -21.90 -31.83
CA LEU A 251 -13.87 -23.08 -31.63
C LEU A 251 -14.61 -24.21 -30.89
N GLU A 252 -15.41 -23.87 -29.88
CA GLU A 252 -16.26 -24.83 -29.15
C GLU A 252 -17.29 -25.47 -30.09
N PHE A 253 -18.04 -24.66 -30.86
CA PHE A 253 -19.03 -25.17 -31.81
C PHE A 253 -18.41 -26.01 -32.94
N ALA A 254 -17.19 -25.70 -33.40
CA ALA A 254 -16.48 -26.55 -34.37
C ALA A 254 -16.12 -27.92 -33.77
N THR A 255 -15.67 -27.94 -32.51
CA THR A 255 -15.30 -29.17 -31.78
C THR A 255 -16.53 -30.04 -31.49
N VAL A 256 -17.64 -29.44 -31.07
CA VAL A 256 -18.92 -30.12 -30.81
C VAL A 256 -19.54 -30.63 -32.12
N ALA A 257 -19.57 -29.82 -33.19
CA ALA A 257 -20.09 -30.25 -34.49
C ALA A 257 -19.29 -31.40 -35.11
N ASN A 258 -17.97 -31.45 -34.90
CA ASN A 258 -17.15 -32.57 -35.35
C ASN A 258 -17.37 -33.85 -34.52
N LYS A 259 -17.62 -33.75 -33.20
CA LYS A 259 -18.07 -34.91 -32.39
C LYS A 259 -19.44 -35.42 -32.85
N ILE A 260 -20.39 -34.53 -33.11
CA ILE A 260 -21.74 -34.87 -33.60
C ILE A 260 -21.68 -35.56 -34.98
N ARG A 261 -20.96 -34.98 -35.96
CA ARG A 261 -20.74 -35.56 -37.31
C ARG A 261 -19.90 -36.85 -37.33
N SER A 262 -19.30 -37.23 -36.19
CA SER A 262 -18.62 -38.51 -35.98
C SER A 262 -19.58 -39.57 -35.41
N ALA A 263 -20.53 -39.15 -34.57
CA ALA A 263 -21.59 -40.02 -34.06
C ALA A 263 -22.68 -40.32 -35.11
N GLU A 264 -23.12 -39.30 -35.87
CA GLU A 264 -24.15 -39.43 -36.92
C GLU A 264 -23.69 -40.36 -38.04
N ARG A 265 -22.43 -40.26 -38.50
CA ARG A 265 -21.83 -41.19 -39.47
C ARG A 265 -21.66 -42.63 -38.98
N LYS A 266 -21.94 -42.93 -37.71
CA LYS A 266 -22.07 -44.30 -37.18
C LYS A 266 -23.53 -44.74 -36.96
N ARG A 267 -24.51 -43.84 -37.14
CA ARG A 267 -25.95 -44.11 -36.98
C ARG A 267 -26.69 -44.26 -38.31
N ASP A 268 -26.33 -43.47 -39.33
CA ASP A 268 -26.91 -43.55 -40.69
C ASP A 268 -26.60 -44.87 -41.44
N ALA A 269 -25.91 -45.82 -40.81
CA ALA A 269 -25.69 -47.18 -41.32
C ALA A 269 -26.88 -48.14 -41.07
N ARG A 270 -27.93 -47.74 -40.33
CA ARG A 270 -29.18 -48.50 -40.14
C ARG A 270 -30.37 -47.54 -40.03
N GLY A 271 -31.25 -47.53 -41.03
CA GLY A 271 -32.35 -46.55 -41.13
C GLY A 271 -33.74 -47.07 -40.75
N TYR A 272 -34.73 -46.24 -41.10
CA TYR A 272 -36.20 -46.43 -41.08
C TYR A 272 -37.00 -46.19 -39.79
N GLY A 273 -37.74 -45.07 -39.79
CA GLY A 273 -39.12 -44.96 -39.29
C GLY A 273 -39.35 -44.58 -37.82
N VAL A 274 -40.50 -44.02 -37.41
CA VAL A 274 -41.60 -43.29 -38.10
C VAL A 274 -42.17 -42.24 -37.10
N GLU A 275 -42.92 -41.26 -37.59
CA GLU A 275 -43.76 -40.27 -36.88
C GLU A 275 -44.51 -40.75 -35.61
N TRP A 276 -44.82 -39.85 -34.65
CA TRP A 276 -46.18 -39.28 -34.46
C TRP A 276 -46.25 -38.16 -33.39
N LEU A 277 -47.44 -37.54 -33.23
CA LEU A 277 -47.71 -36.36 -32.39
C LEU A 277 -48.19 -36.70 -30.95
N GLY A 278 -47.99 -35.76 -30.02
CA GLY A 278 -49.15 -35.11 -29.38
C GLY A 278 -49.56 -35.42 -27.93
N ALA A 279 -48.94 -34.70 -26.98
CA ALA A 279 -49.58 -33.95 -25.88
C ALA A 279 -50.37 -34.63 -24.70
N ARG A 280 -50.17 -34.02 -23.52
CA ARG A 280 -50.98 -33.98 -22.26
C ARG A 280 -50.77 -35.07 -21.18
N TYR A 281 -50.57 -34.57 -19.95
CA TYR A 281 -51.08 -35.00 -18.62
C TYR A 281 -51.23 -36.49 -18.26
N GLY A 282 -50.68 -36.85 -17.09
CA GLY A 282 -51.11 -38.01 -16.29
C GLY A 282 -50.06 -38.46 -15.26
N GLU A 283 -50.49 -38.68 -14.00
CA GLU A 283 -49.85 -39.41 -12.86
C GLU A 283 -48.37 -39.13 -12.50
N GLN A 284 -47.89 -39.13 -11.24
CA GLN A 284 -48.13 -39.91 -9.99
C GLN A 284 -47.52 -41.31 -9.95
N GLU A 285 -47.11 -41.68 -8.72
CA GLU A 285 -46.34 -42.86 -8.27
C GLU A 285 -44.80 -42.75 -8.27
N GLU A 286 -44.08 -43.40 -7.36
CA GLU A 286 -44.23 -43.55 -5.88
C GLU A 286 -42.92 -44.18 -5.32
N PHE A 287 -42.88 -44.48 -4.02
CA PHE A 287 -41.83 -45.23 -3.30
C PHE A 287 -40.41 -44.61 -3.22
N GLY A 288 -39.74 -44.66 -2.06
CA GLY A 288 -40.19 -45.20 -0.77
C GLY A 288 -39.34 -44.77 0.42
N ARG A 289 -39.89 -44.94 1.62
CA ARG A 289 -39.20 -44.73 2.91
C ARG A 289 -38.75 -46.07 3.51
N GLY A 290 -37.63 -46.04 4.24
CA GLY A 290 -37.37 -46.93 5.38
C GLY A 290 -37.40 -46.12 6.68
N PRO A 291 -37.84 -46.66 7.85
CA PRO A 291 -38.25 -45.82 8.98
C PRO A 291 -37.41 -45.98 10.27
N ASP A 292 -37.78 -45.16 11.27
CA ASP A 292 -37.59 -45.32 12.74
C ASP A 292 -36.15 -45.35 13.31
N HIS A 293 -35.82 -44.58 14.35
CA HIS A 293 -36.45 -44.65 15.68
C HIS A 293 -36.45 -43.34 16.50
N HIS A 294 -37.32 -43.29 17.51
CA HIS A 294 -37.37 -42.27 18.56
C HIS A 294 -36.22 -42.37 19.58
N HIS A 295 -35.85 -41.26 20.20
CA HIS A 295 -36.25 -40.99 21.60
C HIS A 295 -36.05 -39.52 22.00
N ALA A 296 -36.88 -39.06 22.94
CA ALA A 296 -36.72 -37.78 23.64
C ALA A 296 -36.43 -38.05 25.14
N GLY A 297 -35.82 -37.07 25.80
CA GLY A 297 -35.55 -37.08 27.24
C GLY A 297 -35.39 -35.64 27.75
N VAL A 298 -35.97 -35.34 28.90
CA VAL A 298 -36.00 -34.03 29.58
C VAL A 298 -35.63 -34.29 31.06
N GLU A 299 -35.55 -33.23 31.87
CA GLU A 299 -35.38 -33.24 33.34
C GLU A 299 -33.94 -33.49 33.85
N SER A 300 -33.56 -33.09 35.08
CA SER A 300 -33.52 -31.74 35.72
C SER A 300 -33.13 -31.89 37.21
N GLU A 301 -32.42 -30.91 37.79
CA GLU A 301 -32.24 -30.70 39.26
C GLU A 301 -31.50 -31.82 40.07
N GLU A 302 -30.83 -31.61 41.22
CA GLU A 302 -30.13 -30.43 41.79
C GLU A 302 -28.74 -30.88 42.37
N LEU A 303 -28.24 -30.77 43.63
CA LEU A 303 -28.66 -30.16 44.91
C LEU A 303 -27.41 -29.87 45.82
N GLN A 304 -27.29 -28.65 46.41
CA GLN A 304 -26.54 -28.26 47.66
C GLN A 304 -25.02 -28.54 47.92
N GLY A 305 -24.39 -27.62 48.69
CA GLY A 305 -23.07 -27.79 49.36
C GLY A 305 -22.15 -26.53 49.28
N ASN A 306 -22.28 -25.44 50.04
CA ASN A 306 -22.14 -25.22 51.52
C ASN A 306 -20.78 -25.69 52.10
N TRP A 307 -20.01 -24.96 52.92
CA TRP A 307 -20.04 -23.58 53.49
C TRP A 307 -18.58 -23.16 53.89
N ASP A 308 -18.33 -21.85 54.12
CA ASP A 308 -17.19 -21.24 54.87
C ASP A 308 -15.71 -21.46 54.45
N GLY A 309 -14.74 -20.58 54.75
CA GLY A 309 -14.85 -19.21 55.31
C GLY A 309 -13.52 -18.55 55.77
N TYR A 310 -13.54 -17.20 55.84
CA TYR A 310 -12.72 -16.30 56.69
C TYR A 310 -11.24 -15.91 56.39
N ARG A 311 -11.02 -14.57 56.29
CA ARG A 311 -9.91 -13.65 56.75
C ARG A 311 -8.45 -14.18 56.70
N GLY A 312 -7.43 -13.49 56.15
CA GLY A 312 -7.01 -12.06 56.23
C GLY A 312 -5.51 -12.04 56.64
N GLY A 313 -4.68 -10.99 56.53
CA GLY A 313 -4.78 -9.64 55.95
C GLY A 313 -3.41 -8.90 56.07
N GLU A 314 -3.32 -7.66 55.56
CA GLU A 314 -2.25 -6.66 55.78
C GLU A 314 -0.83 -6.88 55.21
N ALA A 315 -0.07 -5.76 55.16
CA ALA A 315 1.32 -5.58 54.70
C ALA A 315 2.09 -4.77 55.81
N PRO A 316 3.18 -3.96 55.65
CA PRO A 316 3.84 -3.41 54.44
C PRO A 316 5.40 -3.29 54.46
N GLU A 317 5.93 -2.57 53.45
CA GLU A 317 7.08 -1.62 53.48
C GLU A 317 8.59 -2.00 53.45
N ASP A 318 9.28 -1.30 52.51
CA ASP A 318 10.60 -0.64 52.54
C ASP A 318 11.98 -1.35 52.68
N GLY A 319 12.98 -0.72 52.03
CA GLY A 319 14.42 -0.98 52.18
C GLY A 319 15.26 -0.71 50.90
N CYS A 320 16.27 0.18 50.96
CA CYS A 320 17.09 0.57 49.79
C CYS A 320 18.54 0.97 50.18
N ARG A 321 19.43 1.14 49.17
CA ARG A 321 20.86 1.61 49.22
C ARG A 321 21.90 0.54 49.63
N LEU A 322 23.23 0.64 49.35
CA LEU A 322 24.10 1.40 48.40
C LEU A 322 25.53 0.79 48.45
N LEU A 323 26.38 1.00 47.42
CA LEU A 323 27.82 1.34 47.58
C LEU A 323 28.46 1.82 46.25
N LYS A 324 29.79 2.12 46.21
CA LYS A 324 30.43 2.92 45.15
C LYS A 324 31.98 2.82 45.10
N PHE A 325 32.57 2.91 43.89
CA PHE A 325 34.02 3.06 43.57
C PHE A 325 34.95 1.86 43.92
N GLY A 326 36.17 1.71 43.38
CA GLY A 326 36.99 2.54 42.45
C GLY A 326 38.02 1.73 41.63
N PRO A 327 38.93 2.37 40.85
CA PRO A 327 39.55 1.77 39.64
C PRO A 327 41.07 1.46 39.69
N LEU A 328 41.56 0.77 38.64
CA LEU A 328 42.97 0.72 38.21
C LEU A 328 43.05 0.58 36.67
N CYS A 329 44.20 0.90 36.07
CA CYS A 329 44.37 1.11 34.62
C CYS A 329 45.30 0.09 33.95
N HIS A 330 45.07 -0.20 32.67
CA HIS A 330 46.15 -0.26 31.65
C HIS A 330 45.58 -0.07 30.23
N GLU A 331 46.42 0.41 29.32
CA GLU A 331 46.08 0.67 27.92
C GLU A 331 46.49 -0.52 27.03
N GLY A 332 45.71 -0.76 25.97
CA GLY A 332 46.01 -1.74 24.94
C GLY A 332 45.06 -1.55 23.76
N SER A 333 45.60 -1.39 22.55
CA SER A 333 44.81 -1.05 21.36
C SER A 333 43.80 -2.15 21.01
N GLN A 334 42.52 -1.80 20.88
CA GLN A 334 41.47 -2.69 20.40
C GLN A 334 40.92 -2.23 19.05
N SER A 335 40.93 -3.14 18.07
CA SER A 335 40.15 -3.03 16.85
C SER A 335 38.65 -3.20 17.15
N ALA A 336 37.80 -2.59 16.34
CA ALA A 336 36.35 -2.67 16.52
C ALA A 336 35.84 -4.12 16.51
N GLN A 337 34.99 -4.47 17.48
CA GLN A 337 34.22 -5.70 17.51
C GLN A 337 32.74 -5.36 17.62
N SER A 338 31.97 -5.64 16.57
CA SER A 338 30.51 -5.72 16.64
C SER A 338 30.13 -6.95 17.46
N HIS A 339 29.19 -6.81 18.41
CA HIS A 339 28.87 -7.88 19.34
C HIS A 339 28.15 -9.05 18.65
N THR A 340 28.84 -10.17 18.53
CA THR A 340 28.32 -11.45 18.06
C THR A 340 27.42 -12.13 19.09
N VAL A 341 26.50 -12.97 18.62
CA VAL A 341 25.95 -14.07 19.43
C VAL A 341 27.14 -14.93 19.88
N GLU A 342 27.27 -15.16 21.19
CA GLU A 342 28.47 -15.77 21.79
C GLU A 342 28.82 -17.12 21.17
N SER A 343 29.90 -17.15 20.38
CA SER A 343 30.59 -18.38 20.04
C SER A 343 31.19 -18.96 21.33
N ARG A 344 30.48 -19.94 21.94
CA ARG A 344 30.94 -20.59 23.18
C ARG A 344 32.32 -21.20 22.96
N ASN A 345 33.33 -20.56 23.55
CA ASN A 345 34.72 -20.94 23.40
C ASN A 345 35.08 -22.11 24.34
N ASN A 346 34.36 -23.23 24.19
CA ASN A 346 34.66 -24.49 24.84
C ASN A 346 35.68 -25.26 24.00
N GLY A 347 36.95 -25.27 24.42
CA GLY A 347 37.95 -26.14 23.80
C GLY A 347 37.56 -27.61 23.93
N GLY A 348 37.54 -28.35 22.83
CA GLY A 348 37.30 -29.80 22.81
C GLY A 348 36.22 -30.32 21.86
N ALA A 349 35.46 -29.47 21.16
CA ALA A 349 34.61 -29.89 20.04
C ALA A 349 34.38 -28.74 19.04
N ALA A 350 34.57 -29.01 17.74
CA ALA A 350 34.32 -28.04 16.66
C ALA A 350 32.94 -28.25 16.01
N SER A 351 32.61 -27.38 15.03
CA SER A 351 31.50 -27.49 14.06
C SER A 351 30.05 -27.14 14.44
N GLY A 352 29.81 -26.25 15.40
CA GLY A 352 28.46 -25.65 15.58
C GLY A 352 28.00 -24.75 14.40
N ARG A 353 26.73 -24.32 14.42
CA ARG A 353 26.18 -23.29 13.52
C ARG A 353 26.68 -21.88 13.88
N GLN A 354 26.85 -21.02 12.89
CA GLN A 354 27.15 -19.59 13.03
C GLN A 354 26.23 -18.79 12.11
N ARG A 355 25.64 -17.68 12.58
CA ARG A 355 24.98 -16.64 11.76
C ARG A 355 25.76 -15.34 11.97
N ILE A 356 26.53 -14.93 10.97
CA ILE A 356 27.50 -13.83 11.06
C ILE A 356 26.95 -12.67 10.22
N SER A 357 26.81 -11.48 10.81
CA SER A 357 26.39 -10.31 10.02
C SER A 357 27.46 -9.95 8.99
N LEU A 358 27.03 -9.78 7.74
CA LEU A 358 27.81 -9.20 6.65
C LEU A 358 27.41 -7.73 6.42
N ASN A 359 27.01 -7.00 7.46
CA ASN A 359 26.59 -5.61 7.34
C ASN A 359 27.74 -4.65 6.97
N ALA A 360 28.88 -4.73 7.67
CA ALA A 360 29.91 -3.69 7.60
C ALA A 360 31.02 -3.97 6.58
N GLY A 361 31.39 -2.99 5.74
CA GLY A 361 32.50 -3.07 4.79
C GLY A 361 32.15 -3.59 3.39
N TRP A 362 31.14 -2.98 2.75
CA TRP A 362 30.85 -3.14 1.32
C TRP A 362 31.45 -1.99 0.50
N ARG A 363 31.61 -2.24 -0.80
CA ARG A 363 31.81 -1.23 -1.85
C ARG A 363 30.54 -1.08 -2.67
N PHE A 364 30.15 0.14 -2.99
CA PHE A 364 28.91 0.46 -3.69
C PHE A 364 29.09 1.46 -4.83
N GLU A 365 28.42 1.22 -5.96
CA GLU A 365 28.36 2.11 -7.11
C GLU A 365 26.95 2.08 -7.72
N ARG A 366 26.48 3.22 -8.24
CA ARG A 366 25.13 3.36 -8.81
C ARG A 366 25.17 3.92 -10.22
N PHE A 367 24.43 3.27 -11.11
CA PHE A 367 24.29 3.65 -12.51
C PHE A 367 22.83 4.07 -12.78
N THR A 368 22.61 5.28 -13.29
CA THR A 368 21.27 5.81 -13.61
C THR A 368 20.65 5.18 -14.86
N SER A 369 21.47 4.51 -15.68
CA SER A 369 21.09 3.64 -16.77
C SER A 369 21.74 2.26 -16.58
N ASN A 370 21.15 1.22 -17.16
CA ASN A 370 21.69 -0.14 -17.09
C ASN A 370 23.12 -0.21 -17.68
N PRO A 371 24.16 -0.59 -16.88
CA PRO A 371 25.56 -0.55 -17.31
C PRO A 371 26.06 -1.90 -17.88
N ASP A 372 25.28 -2.96 -17.70
CA ASP A 372 25.74 -4.36 -17.84
C ASP A 372 24.87 -5.21 -18.78
N ALA A 373 23.78 -4.64 -19.28
CA ALA A 373 22.78 -5.29 -20.14
C ALA A 373 22.11 -6.53 -19.53
N LEU A 374 22.17 -6.72 -18.21
CA LEU A 374 21.37 -7.73 -17.51
C LEU A 374 19.94 -7.23 -17.30
N SER A 375 18.97 -8.14 -17.26
CA SER A 375 17.58 -7.88 -16.91
C SER A 375 16.99 -9.09 -16.17
N TYR A 376 15.84 -8.93 -15.53
CA TYR A 376 15.13 -10.07 -14.94
C TYR A 376 14.91 -11.18 -15.97
N ASP A 377 14.44 -10.88 -17.19
CA ASP A 377 14.19 -11.88 -18.23
C ASP A 377 15.42 -12.73 -18.59
N LEU A 378 16.61 -12.12 -18.64
CA LEU A 378 17.86 -12.83 -18.92
C LEU A 378 18.31 -13.71 -17.76
N LEU A 379 18.10 -13.23 -16.52
CA LEU A 379 18.53 -13.91 -15.29
C LEU A 379 17.50 -14.93 -14.77
N LYS A 380 16.22 -14.80 -15.13
CA LYS A 380 15.05 -15.54 -14.60
C LYS A 380 15.31 -17.03 -14.41
N GLN A 381 15.72 -17.73 -15.46
CA GLN A 381 15.99 -19.18 -15.44
C GLN A 381 17.11 -19.61 -14.45
N TRP A 382 18.01 -18.69 -14.07
CA TRP A 382 19.07 -18.92 -13.08
C TRP A 382 18.67 -18.48 -11.66
N ILE A 383 17.65 -17.62 -11.53
CA ILE A 383 17.15 -17.09 -10.26
C ILE A 383 15.98 -17.92 -9.71
N LEU A 384 15.07 -18.40 -10.58
CA LEU A 384 13.91 -19.22 -10.19
C LEU A 384 14.24 -20.43 -9.31
N PRO A 385 15.37 -21.16 -9.50
CA PRO A 385 15.75 -22.25 -8.60
C PRO A 385 15.94 -21.84 -7.13
N SER A 386 16.20 -20.57 -6.83
CA SER A 386 16.22 -20.03 -5.46
C SER A 386 14.86 -20.14 -4.75
N GLY A 387 13.75 -20.16 -5.49
CA GLY A 387 12.40 -20.37 -4.98
C GLY A 387 12.01 -21.85 -4.80
N ASN A 388 12.85 -22.82 -5.15
CA ASN A 388 12.47 -24.24 -5.22
C ASN A 388 11.95 -24.83 -3.90
N ASP A 389 12.43 -24.37 -2.75
CA ASP A 389 11.92 -24.80 -1.43
C ASP A 389 10.49 -24.32 -1.14
N PHE A 390 10.04 -23.30 -1.87
CA PHE A 390 8.83 -22.53 -1.60
C PHE A 390 7.78 -22.67 -2.73
N ILE A 391 7.88 -23.72 -3.56
CA ILE A 391 6.87 -24.08 -4.57
C ILE A 391 6.37 -25.51 -4.38
N SER A 392 5.07 -25.74 -4.55
CA SER A 392 4.44 -27.06 -4.45
C SER A 392 4.55 -27.89 -5.73
N GLY A 393 4.64 -27.22 -6.88
CA GLY A 393 4.69 -27.85 -8.20
C GLY A 393 6.08 -28.31 -8.68
N THR A 394 6.22 -28.42 -9.99
CA THR A 394 7.47 -28.79 -10.68
C THR A 394 8.59 -27.82 -10.32
N LYS A 395 9.71 -28.35 -9.81
CA LYS A 395 10.90 -27.55 -9.46
C LYS A 395 11.58 -26.98 -10.71
N HIS A 396 12.19 -25.81 -10.58
CA HIS A 396 13.00 -25.20 -11.62
C HIS A 396 14.41 -25.82 -11.62
N GLU A 397 14.81 -26.35 -12.77
CA GLU A 397 16.17 -26.86 -12.99
C GLU A 397 17.13 -25.73 -13.38
N LEU A 398 18.37 -25.78 -12.88
CA LEU A 398 19.43 -24.86 -13.30
C LEU A 398 19.85 -25.15 -14.76
N PRO A 399 19.94 -24.14 -15.65
CA PRO A 399 20.30 -24.37 -17.04
C PRO A 399 21.71 -24.95 -17.23
N LEU A 400 21.87 -25.84 -18.22
CA LEU A 400 23.19 -26.32 -18.64
C LEU A 400 23.92 -25.23 -19.45
N GLY A 401 24.93 -24.59 -18.86
CA GLY A 401 25.73 -23.60 -19.57
C GLY A 401 26.65 -22.79 -18.65
N THR A 402 27.18 -21.68 -19.19
CA THR A 402 27.83 -20.63 -18.39
C THR A 402 26.76 -19.62 -17.94
N PRO A 403 26.66 -19.26 -16.64
CA PRO A 403 25.69 -18.28 -16.20
C PRO A 403 25.96 -16.87 -16.77
N PRO A 404 24.91 -16.06 -17.01
CA PRO A 404 25.05 -14.67 -17.46
C PRO A 404 25.77 -13.79 -16.42
N GLY A 405 26.36 -12.70 -16.90
CA GLY A 405 27.04 -11.71 -16.08
C GLY A 405 28.44 -12.09 -15.59
N GLY A 406 28.88 -13.34 -15.75
CA GLY A 406 30.25 -13.76 -15.35
C GLY A 406 31.39 -12.99 -16.04
N ASN A 407 31.10 -12.36 -17.18
CA ASN A 407 32.02 -11.49 -17.93
C ASN A 407 32.03 -10.01 -17.45
N ILE A 408 31.18 -9.63 -16.50
CA ILE A 408 31.13 -8.27 -15.95
C ILE A 408 32.35 -8.05 -15.04
N SER A 409 33.06 -6.94 -15.23
CA SER A 409 34.24 -6.61 -14.40
C SER A 409 33.91 -6.58 -12.90
N TYR A 410 32.73 -6.09 -12.53
CA TYR A 410 32.27 -5.97 -11.14
C TYR A 410 32.11 -7.32 -10.41
N VAL A 411 32.04 -8.46 -11.10
CA VAL A 411 32.02 -9.80 -10.47
C VAL A 411 33.40 -10.47 -10.43
N GLN A 412 34.44 -9.80 -10.93
CA GLN A 412 35.81 -10.32 -11.00
C GLN A 412 36.70 -9.83 -9.84
N ASP A 413 37.58 -10.72 -9.37
CA ASP A 413 38.55 -10.49 -8.28
C ASP A 413 39.64 -9.46 -8.67
N SER A 414 39.87 -9.27 -9.97
CA SER A 414 40.85 -8.35 -10.54
C SER A 414 40.35 -6.90 -10.71
N PHE A 415 39.08 -6.61 -10.45
CA PHE A 415 38.52 -5.26 -10.55
C PHE A 415 38.84 -4.43 -9.32
N ASP A 416 39.40 -3.24 -9.52
CA ASP A 416 39.78 -2.31 -8.46
C ASP A 416 38.60 -1.42 -8.04
N ASP A 417 37.90 -1.82 -6.97
CA ASP A 417 36.74 -1.11 -6.41
C ASP A 417 37.10 -0.01 -5.40
N LYS A 418 38.38 0.41 -5.29
CA LYS A 418 38.79 1.47 -4.35
C LYS A 418 38.07 2.81 -4.54
N SER A 419 37.61 3.10 -5.76
CA SER A 419 36.84 4.32 -6.08
C SER A 419 35.35 4.25 -5.73
N TRP A 420 34.81 3.06 -5.49
CA TRP A 420 33.40 2.86 -5.11
C TRP A 420 33.16 3.31 -3.66
N GLU A 421 31.95 3.78 -3.34
CA GLU A 421 31.58 4.26 -2.01
C GLU A 421 31.79 3.12 -0.98
N ALA A 422 32.49 3.41 0.12
CA ALA A 422 32.61 2.48 1.23
C ALA A 422 31.34 2.58 2.10
N VAL A 423 30.49 1.56 2.07
CA VAL A 423 29.21 1.55 2.78
C VAL A 423 29.09 0.39 3.75
N ASN A 424 28.28 0.59 4.79
CA ASN A 424 27.73 -0.49 5.59
C ASN A 424 26.26 -0.63 5.19
N VAL A 425 25.75 -1.86 5.13
CA VAL A 425 24.31 -2.12 5.00
C VAL A 425 23.71 -2.39 6.39
N PRO A 426 22.41 -2.11 6.67
CA PRO A 426 21.37 -1.54 5.81
C PRO A 426 21.76 -0.23 5.10
N HIS A 427 21.64 -0.21 3.78
CA HIS A 427 21.97 0.95 2.94
C HIS A 427 20.82 1.24 1.96
N ASP A 428 20.22 2.41 2.13
CA ASP A 428 19.35 3.05 1.15
C ASP A 428 20.18 4.14 0.43
N TRP A 429 20.44 3.95 -0.86
CA TRP A 429 21.26 4.88 -1.64
C TRP A 429 20.52 6.18 -1.96
N ALA A 430 19.19 6.17 -1.97
CA ALA A 430 18.39 7.25 -2.52
C ALA A 430 18.14 8.37 -1.50
N ILE A 431 18.04 8.04 -0.21
CA ILE A 431 17.72 8.98 0.86
C ILE A 431 18.75 10.13 1.03
N LYS A 432 20.01 9.90 0.64
CA LYS A 432 21.07 10.93 0.64
C LYS A 432 20.88 11.98 -0.47
N GLY A 433 20.10 11.65 -1.52
CA GLY A 433 20.04 12.42 -2.75
C GLY A 433 19.25 13.73 -2.63
N PRO A 434 19.41 14.65 -3.61
CA PRO A 434 18.48 15.76 -3.77
C PRO A 434 17.11 15.23 -4.21
N PHE A 435 16.04 15.87 -3.72
CA PHE A 435 14.69 15.65 -4.23
C PHE A 435 14.53 16.21 -5.66
N ASN A 436 13.45 15.78 -6.32
CA ASN A 436 13.17 16.04 -7.74
C ASN A 436 14.14 15.31 -8.69
N ALA A 437 14.47 14.06 -8.34
CA ALA A 437 15.18 13.15 -9.21
C ALA A 437 14.43 12.95 -10.55
N PRO A 438 15.10 13.02 -11.72
CA PRO A 438 14.43 12.94 -13.02
C PRO A 438 13.61 11.65 -13.21
N GLY A 439 12.33 11.81 -13.55
CA GLY A 439 11.39 10.70 -13.79
C GLY A 439 10.71 10.13 -12.54
N ILE A 440 11.04 10.60 -11.33
CA ILE A 440 10.44 10.15 -10.07
C ILE A 440 9.26 11.06 -9.70
N SER A 441 8.07 10.48 -9.50
CA SER A 441 6.85 11.18 -9.08
C SER A 441 6.86 11.59 -7.60
N GLY A 442 5.87 12.37 -7.19
CA GLY A 442 5.56 12.60 -5.77
C GLY A 442 5.34 11.29 -5.03
N GLU A 443 4.55 10.38 -5.60
CA GLU A 443 4.26 9.04 -5.08
C GLU A 443 5.51 8.27 -4.64
N MET A 444 6.56 8.25 -5.47
CA MET A 444 7.84 7.60 -5.17
C MET A 444 8.81 8.49 -4.37
N GLY A 445 8.34 9.56 -3.74
CA GLY A 445 9.10 10.41 -2.82
C GLY A 445 10.06 11.40 -3.47
N ARG A 446 10.05 11.54 -4.81
CA ARG A 446 10.93 12.42 -5.60
C ARG A 446 12.44 12.20 -5.42
N LEU A 447 12.86 11.14 -4.73
CA LEU A 447 14.25 10.78 -4.45
C LEU A 447 14.81 9.83 -5.53
N PRO A 448 16.13 9.76 -5.75
CA PRO A 448 16.74 8.99 -6.83
C PRO A 448 16.82 7.47 -6.55
N SER A 449 15.65 6.84 -6.36
CA SER A 449 15.48 5.41 -6.05
C SER A 449 15.69 4.47 -7.24
N ASN A 450 15.64 4.99 -8.47
CA ASN A 450 15.81 4.22 -9.70
C ASN A 450 17.27 3.89 -10.04
N GLY A 451 17.46 3.03 -11.05
CA GLY A 451 18.75 2.66 -11.63
C GLY A 451 19.31 1.34 -11.09
N VAL A 452 20.50 0.98 -11.57
CA VAL A 452 21.21 -0.24 -11.19
C VAL A 452 22.20 0.07 -10.08
N GLY A 453 22.11 -0.67 -8.97
CA GLY A 453 23.06 -0.61 -7.87
C GLY A 453 23.91 -1.87 -7.81
N TRP A 454 25.24 -1.72 -7.74
CA TRP A 454 26.17 -2.83 -7.53
C TRP A 454 26.84 -2.71 -6.16
N TYR A 455 26.83 -3.80 -5.41
CA TYR A 455 27.49 -3.96 -4.12
C TYR A 455 28.56 -5.06 -4.22
N ARG A 456 29.77 -4.81 -3.73
CA ARG A 456 30.89 -5.77 -3.69
C ARG A 456 31.45 -5.94 -2.28
N ARG A 457 31.83 -7.16 -1.91
CA ARG A 457 32.46 -7.49 -0.62
C ARG A 457 33.31 -8.75 -0.73
N SER A 458 34.55 -8.67 -0.24
CA SER A 458 35.37 -9.86 0.00
C SER A 458 35.11 -10.46 1.39
N VAL A 459 35.03 -11.79 1.48
CA VAL A 459 34.94 -12.54 2.74
C VAL A 459 36.03 -13.62 2.79
N THR A 460 36.72 -13.74 3.94
CA THR A 460 37.77 -14.74 4.13
C THR A 460 37.22 -15.98 4.81
N LEU A 461 37.44 -17.15 4.21
CA LEU A 461 37.01 -18.45 4.72
C LEU A 461 38.19 -19.37 4.99
N THR A 462 38.07 -20.19 6.04
CA THR A 462 39.04 -21.23 6.37
C THR A 462 38.81 -22.49 5.52
N ALA A 463 39.81 -23.37 5.45
CA ALA A 463 39.65 -24.69 4.84
C ALA A 463 38.60 -25.57 5.57
N GLN A 464 38.28 -25.26 6.83
CA GLN A 464 37.21 -25.94 7.57
C GLN A 464 35.82 -25.45 7.15
N ASP A 465 35.67 -24.17 6.83
CA ASP A 465 34.38 -23.59 6.41
C ASP A 465 33.86 -24.17 5.09
N ILE A 466 34.77 -24.50 4.18
CA ILE A 466 34.47 -25.07 2.85
C ILE A 466 34.62 -26.60 2.80
N ALA A 467 34.75 -27.28 3.94
CA ALA A 467 34.83 -28.74 3.97
C ALA A 467 33.49 -29.37 3.58
N ALA A 468 33.50 -30.53 2.91
CA ALA A 468 32.30 -31.24 2.45
C ALA A 468 31.35 -31.75 3.57
N SER A 469 31.66 -31.45 4.84
CA SER A 469 30.79 -31.63 6.00
C SER A 469 30.13 -30.32 6.47
N ARG A 470 30.22 -29.23 5.69
CA ARG A 470 29.65 -27.91 5.99
C ARG A 470 28.80 -27.41 4.83
N SER A 471 27.79 -26.63 5.18
CA SER A 471 27.02 -25.79 4.25
C SER A 471 27.25 -24.32 4.59
N THR A 472 27.36 -23.45 3.59
CA THR A 472 27.50 -22.01 3.78
C THR A 472 26.49 -21.25 2.91
N PHE A 473 25.65 -20.44 3.55
CA PHE A 473 24.55 -19.72 2.93
C PHE A 473 24.69 -18.20 3.08
N LEU A 474 24.04 -17.47 2.18
CA LEU A 474 23.79 -16.04 2.27
C LEU A 474 22.30 -15.80 2.55
N ASP A 475 21.97 -15.31 3.76
CA ASP A 475 20.62 -14.87 4.11
C ASP A 475 20.54 -13.34 3.89
N ILE A 476 19.52 -12.88 3.17
CA ILE A 476 19.26 -11.45 2.91
C ILE A 476 17.84 -11.14 3.39
N ASP A 477 17.69 -10.22 4.34
CA ASP A 477 16.39 -9.94 4.98
C ASP A 477 15.49 -8.98 4.15
N GLY A 478 16.04 -8.37 3.10
CA GLY A 478 15.37 -7.57 2.07
C GLY A 478 16.35 -6.69 1.29
N ALA A 479 16.16 -6.59 -0.04
CA ALA A 479 17.02 -5.81 -0.92
C ALA A 479 16.23 -5.28 -2.12
N MET A 480 16.14 -3.95 -2.25
CA MET A 480 15.22 -3.26 -3.16
C MET A 480 15.93 -2.83 -4.45
N SER A 481 15.72 -3.50 -5.59
CA SER A 481 14.92 -4.70 -5.90
C SER A 481 15.57 -5.50 -7.04
N TYR A 482 14.89 -6.53 -7.58
CA TYR A 482 15.40 -7.35 -8.69
C TYR A 482 16.81 -7.94 -8.42
N SER A 483 16.99 -8.51 -7.24
CA SER A 483 18.31 -8.89 -6.74
C SER A 483 18.91 -10.12 -7.43
N ALA A 484 20.20 -10.06 -7.72
CA ALA A 484 21.00 -11.16 -8.27
C ALA A 484 22.40 -11.17 -7.62
N VAL A 485 22.95 -12.36 -7.37
CA VAL A 485 24.17 -12.53 -6.57
C VAL A 485 25.19 -13.40 -7.31
N TRP A 486 26.42 -12.92 -7.40
CA TRP A 486 27.58 -13.66 -7.90
C TRP A 486 28.58 -13.93 -6.77
N VAL A 487 29.17 -15.13 -6.76
CA VAL A 487 30.29 -15.51 -5.91
C VAL A 487 31.45 -15.95 -6.78
N ASN A 488 32.62 -15.33 -6.59
CA ASN A 488 33.84 -15.60 -7.38
C ASN A 488 33.62 -15.57 -8.91
N GLY A 489 32.70 -14.72 -9.39
CA GLY A 489 32.32 -14.60 -10.81
C GLY A 489 31.16 -15.49 -11.28
N TYR A 490 30.66 -16.41 -10.45
CA TYR A 490 29.55 -17.31 -10.78
C TYR A 490 28.24 -16.82 -10.18
N LEU A 491 27.18 -16.70 -10.99
CA LEU A 491 25.81 -16.41 -10.53
C LEU A 491 25.32 -17.59 -9.67
N VAL A 492 24.97 -17.32 -8.40
CA VAL A 492 24.46 -18.32 -7.45
C VAL A 492 22.94 -18.25 -7.24
N GLY A 493 22.29 -17.23 -7.78
CA GLY A 493 20.83 -17.04 -7.72
C GLY A 493 20.45 -15.60 -7.42
N GLY A 494 19.26 -15.39 -6.84
CA GLY A 494 18.74 -14.08 -6.50
C GLY A 494 17.32 -14.13 -5.94
N TRP A 495 16.69 -12.97 -5.79
CA TRP A 495 15.27 -12.85 -5.44
C TRP A 495 14.73 -11.49 -5.93
N PRO A 496 13.70 -11.45 -6.79
CA PRO A 496 13.33 -10.20 -7.43
C PRO A 496 12.42 -9.30 -6.59
N TYR A 497 11.54 -9.88 -5.76
CA TYR A 497 10.65 -9.10 -4.90
C TYR A 497 11.43 -8.47 -3.73
N GLY A 498 11.51 -7.14 -3.71
CA GLY A 498 12.46 -6.44 -2.84
C GLY A 498 12.19 -6.57 -1.33
N TYR A 499 10.97 -6.93 -0.94
CA TYR A 499 10.52 -6.89 0.46
C TYR A 499 10.66 -8.20 1.24
N ASN A 500 10.98 -9.33 0.59
CA ASN A 500 11.02 -10.63 1.27
C ASN A 500 12.41 -10.97 1.81
N SER A 501 12.48 -11.90 2.77
CA SER A 501 13.74 -12.46 3.23
C SER A 501 14.03 -13.78 2.53
N PHE A 502 15.22 -13.90 1.93
CA PHE A 502 15.60 -15.06 1.11
C PHE A 502 16.99 -15.59 1.48
N ARG A 503 17.28 -16.80 0.98
CA ARG A 503 18.55 -17.51 1.15
C ARG A 503 19.09 -17.95 -0.20
N LEU A 504 20.40 -17.86 -0.36
CA LEU A 504 21.13 -18.53 -1.43
C LEU A 504 22.18 -19.47 -0.82
N ASP A 505 22.31 -20.66 -1.39
CA ASP A 505 23.40 -21.58 -1.02
C ASP A 505 24.67 -21.20 -1.78
N LEU A 506 25.78 -21.04 -1.06
CA LEU A 506 27.09 -20.73 -1.62
C LEU A 506 28.01 -21.97 -1.63
N THR A 507 27.53 -23.10 -1.11
CA THR A 507 28.27 -24.36 -1.01
C THR A 507 28.68 -24.83 -2.41
N GLY A 508 29.95 -25.17 -2.59
CA GLY A 508 30.54 -25.50 -3.90
C GLY A 508 31.05 -24.29 -4.71
N HIS A 509 30.57 -23.07 -4.45
CA HIS A 509 31.06 -21.84 -5.11
C HIS A 509 32.18 -21.11 -4.34
N LEU A 510 32.49 -21.59 -3.13
CA LEU A 510 33.45 -21.00 -2.21
C LEU A 510 34.81 -21.73 -2.21
N LYS A 511 35.88 -20.96 -2.05
CA LYS A 511 37.28 -21.42 -1.92
C LYS A 511 37.85 -21.03 -0.54
N ALA A 512 38.91 -21.70 -0.10
CA ALA A 512 39.66 -21.26 1.09
C ALA A 512 40.42 -19.96 0.79
N GLY A 513 40.53 -19.07 1.78
CA GLY A 513 41.04 -17.72 1.60
C GLY A 513 39.95 -16.72 1.20
N SER A 514 40.29 -15.75 0.36
CA SER A 514 39.36 -14.69 -0.08
C SER A 514 38.30 -15.21 -1.03
N ASN A 515 37.05 -14.78 -0.86
CA ASN A 515 35.94 -14.99 -1.78
C ASN A 515 35.27 -13.64 -2.05
N LEU A 516 35.05 -13.29 -3.31
CA LEU A 516 34.29 -12.10 -3.69
C LEU A 516 32.80 -12.44 -3.77
N ILE A 517 31.97 -11.69 -3.05
CA ILE A 517 30.52 -11.62 -3.22
C ILE A 517 30.19 -10.31 -3.93
N ALA A 518 29.41 -10.38 -5.01
CA ALA A 518 28.90 -9.23 -5.74
C ALA A 518 27.37 -9.34 -5.87
N ILE A 519 26.64 -8.26 -5.56
CA ILE A 519 25.17 -8.21 -5.58
C ILE A 519 24.74 -7.07 -6.49
N ARG A 520 23.83 -7.35 -7.41
CA ARG A 520 23.17 -6.38 -8.29
C ARG A 520 21.73 -6.16 -7.85
N LEU A 521 21.25 -4.92 -7.94
CA LEU A 521 19.86 -4.50 -7.78
C LEU A 521 19.46 -3.61 -8.96
N ASP A 522 18.18 -3.63 -9.35
CA ASP A 522 17.67 -2.92 -10.54
C ASP A 522 16.30 -2.30 -10.23
N ASN A 523 16.24 -0.96 -10.17
CA ASN A 523 15.02 -0.25 -9.81
C ASN A 523 14.47 0.54 -11.01
N ALA A 524 13.33 0.11 -11.54
CA ALA A 524 12.59 0.82 -12.56
C ALA A 524 11.90 2.08 -12.02
N LEU A 525 11.61 3.02 -12.92
CA LEU A 525 10.66 4.12 -12.69
C LEU A 525 9.22 3.56 -12.59
N ASP A 526 8.33 4.26 -11.89
CA ASP A 526 6.90 3.87 -11.76
C ASP A 526 6.74 2.40 -11.30
N SER A 527 7.41 2.07 -10.20
CA SER A 527 7.48 0.72 -9.60
C SER A 527 6.79 0.62 -8.23
N SER A 528 6.30 1.72 -7.67
CA SER A 528 5.64 1.79 -6.36
C SER A 528 4.69 3.00 -6.25
N ARG A 529 3.71 2.94 -5.32
CA ARG A 529 2.82 4.07 -4.94
C ARG A 529 3.39 4.97 -3.83
N TYR A 530 4.35 4.44 -3.09
CA TYR A 530 5.04 5.04 -1.94
C TYR A 530 6.55 4.91 -2.16
N TYR A 531 7.38 5.58 -1.36
CA TYR A 531 8.84 5.45 -1.48
C TYR A 531 9.30 4.01 -1.16
N PRO A 532 9.90 3.27 -2.10
CA PRO A 532 10.34 1.89 -1.84
C PRO A 532 11.68 1.84 -1.09
N GLY A 533 12.45 2.95 -1.06
CA GLY A 533 13.89 2.91 -0.84
C GLY A 533 14.65 2.30 -2.01
N ALA A 534 15.98 2.25 -1.93
CA ALA A 534 16.78 1.62 -2.96
C ALA A 534 18.11 1.08 -2.43
N GLY A 535 18.37 -0.22 -2.59
CA GLY A 535 19.59 -0.84 -2.07
C GLY A 535 19.33 -2.05 -1.17
N ILE A 536 20.40 -2.58 -0.57
CA ILE A 536 20.32 -3.62 0.47
C ILE A 536 19.89 -2.93 1.78
N TYR A 537 18.60 -2.63 1.88
CA TYR A 537 18.02 -1.78 2.94
C TYR A 537 17.68 -2.51 4.25
N ARG A 538 18.01 -3.81 4.33
CA ARG A 538 17.92 -4.64 5.54
C ARG A 538 19.21 -5.43 5.75
N ASN A 539 19.23 -6.25 6.81
CA ASN A 539 20.41 -7.00 7.22
C ASN A 539 20.74 -8.15 6.25
N ILE A 540 22.03 -8.53 6.24
CA ILE A 540 22.58 -9.60 5.41
C ILE A 540 23.54 -10.45 6.25
N TRP A 541 23.51 -11.77 6.08
CA TRP A 541 24.18 -12.71 6.97
C TRP A 541 24.84 -13.86 6.22
N LEU A 542 26.04 -14.22 6.67
CA LEU A 542 26.68 -15.47 6.31
C LEU A 542 26.28 -16.53 7.34
N VAL A 543 25.53 -17.54 6.93
CA VAL A 543 25.20 -18.69 7.78
C VAL A 543 26.12 -19.85 7.45
N LYS A 544 26.82 -20.38 8.45
CA LYS A 544 27.67 -21.57 8.34
C LYS A 544 27.08 -22.66 9.20
N ALA A 545 26.73 -23.80 8.62
CA ALA A 545 26.14 -24.94 9.31
C ALA A 545 26.91 -26.24 9.02
N ASP A 546 26.64 -27.29 9.76
CA ASP A 546 27.01 -28.65 9.34
C ASP A 546 26.21 -29.04 8.09
N ALA A 547 26.72 -29.92 7.24
CA ALA A 547 26.00 -30.39 6.04
C ALA A 547 24.69 -31.14 6.37
N THR A 548 24.45 -31.45 7.65
CA THR A 548 23.15 -31.89 8.19
C THR A 548 22.68 -30.93 9.29
N HIS A 549 21.62 -30.15 9.03
CA HIS A 549 21.24 -29.01 9.87
C HIS A 549 19.73 -28.71 9.82
N VAL A 550 19.20 -27.91 10.75
CA VAL A 550 17.81 -27.42 10.71
C VAL A 550 17.62 -26.51 9.50
N GLY A 551 16.64 -26.80 8.64
CA GLY A 551 16.40 -26.12 7.36
C GLY A 551 16.12 -24.61 7.48
N GLN A 552 16.07 -23.90 6.36
CA GLN A 552 15.66 -22.49 6.36
C GLN A 552 14.24 -22.35 6.93
N PHE A 553 14.09 -21.56 8.00
CA PHE A 553 12.83 -21.41 8.73
C PHE A 553 12.22 -22.76 9.21
N GLY A 554 13.07 -23.79 9.37
CA GLY A 554 12.71 -25.19 9.60
C GLY A 554 12.18 -25.52 11.00
N THR A 555 11.59 -24.55 11.71
CA THR A 555 10.93 -24.78 13.00
C THR A 555 9.53 -24.15 13.00
N PHE A 556 8.53 -24.89 13.46
CA PHE A 556 7.17 -24.37 13.62
C PHE A 556 6.63 -24.76 15.00
N ILE A 557 6.48 -23.75 15.88
CA ILE A 557 5.93 -23.92 17.23
C ILE A 557 4.46 -23.48 17.25
N ARG A 558 3.60 -24.35 17.76
CA ARG A 558 2.14 -24.17 17.84
C ARG A 558 1.67 -24.42 19.27
N THR A 559 0.67 -23.66 19.73
CA THR A 559 0.15 -23.75 21.11
C THR A 559 -1.35 -24.09 21.12
N PRO A 560 -1.75 -25.34 20.76
CA PRO A 560 -3.14 -25.71 20.49
C PRO A 560 -4.07 -25.74 21.71
N ALA A 561 -3.52 -25.71 22.93
CA ALA A 561 -4.28 -25.56 24.16
C ALA A 561 -3.47 -24.73 25.15
N VAL A 562 -4.02 -23.60 25.59
CA VAL A 562 -3.34 -22.63 26.47
C VAL A 562 -4.26 -22.26 27.63
N SER A 563 -3.70 -22.14 28.83
CA SER A 563 -4.39 -21.67 30.02
C SER A 563 -3.38 -21.11 31.02
N LYS A 564 -3.87 -20.35 32.00
CA LYS A 564 -3.06 -19.83 33.12
C LYS A 564 -2.46 -20.95 34.02
N LYS A 565 -2.89 -22.21 33.88
CA LYS A 565 -2.35 -23.41 34.60
C LYS A 565 -1.37 -24.23 33.78
N SER A 566 -1.58 -24.35 32.47
CA SER A 566 -0.76 -25.16 31.57
C SER A 566 -0.97 -24.81 30.10
N ALA A 567 0.07 -24.92 29.29
CA ALA A 567 0.00 -24.89 27.83
C ALA A 567 0.58 -26.16 27.22
N SER A 568 -0.09 -26.68 26.20
CA SER A 568 0.43 -27.69 25.27
C SER A 568 1.22 -27.00 24.17
N LEU A 569 2.41 -27.50 23.88
CA LEU A 569 3.25 -27.08 22.76
C LEU A 569 3.35 -28.23 21.75
N GLN A 570 3.23 -27.91 20.47
CA GLN A 570 3.60 -28.77 19.35
C GLN A 570 4.77 -28.11 18.61
N LEU A 571 5.77 -28.89 18.23
CA LEU A 571 6.96 -28.44 17.51
C LEU A 571 7.23 -29.38 16.34
N THR A 572 7.27 -28.82 15.13
CA THR A 572 7.86 -29.46 13.96
C THR A 572 9.28 -28.95 13.77
N VAL A 573 10.24 -29.86 13.54
CA VAL A 573 11.61 -29.54 13.11
C VAL A 573 11.88 -30.20 11.76
N GLU A 574 12.15 -29.39 10.74
CA GLU A 574 12.68 -29.83 9.44
C GLU A 574 14.20 -29.89 9.50
N VAL A 575 14.77 -31.05 9.17
CA VAL A 575 16.21 -31.27 9.06
C VAL A 575 16.56 -31.48 7.59
N GLU A 576 17.51 -30.70 7.11
CA GLU A 576 18.12 -30.81 5.78
C GLU A 576 19.43 -31.59 5.86
N ASN A 577 19.69 -32.45 4.87
CA ASN A 577 20.91 -33.24 4.77
C ASN A 577 21.51 -33.12 3.36
N GLN A 578 22.45 -32.20 3.17
CA GLN A 578 23.17 -31.99 1.92
C GLN A 578 24.29 -33.02 1.68
N ARG A 579 24.49 -33.98 2.58
CA ARG A 579 25.50 -35.04 2.44
C ARG A 579 25.09 -36.07 1.39
N GLY A 580 26.07 -36.64 0.69
CA GLY A 580 25.89 -37.78 -0.22
C GLY A 580 25.53 -39.12 0.46
N THR A 581 25.20 -39.13 1.75
CA THR A 581 24.76 -40.32 2.50
C THR A 581 23.66 -39.95 3.49
N SER A 582 22.68 -40.85 3.67
CA SER A 582 21.60 -40.69 4.65
C SER A 582 22.14 -40.56 6.07
N GLN A 583 21.54 -39.71 6.89
CA GLN A 583 21.94 -39.49 8.28
C GLN A 583 20.81 -39.83 9.24
N LYS A 584 21.15 -40.54 10.32
CA LYS A 584 20.26 -40.78 11.45
C LYS A 584 20.49 -39.70 12.51
N VAL A 585 19.58 -38.73 12.56
CA VAL A 585 19.71 -37.50 13.35
C VAL A 585 18.80 -37.56 14.57
N THR A 586 19.36 -37.38 15.76
CA THR A 586 18.60 -37.19 17.00
C THR A 586 18.41 -35.69 17.26
N ILE A 587 17.17 -35.32 17.55
CA ILE A 587 16.68 -33.96 17.76
C ILE A 587 16.29 -33.83 19.23
N SER A 588 16.87 -32.87 19.94
CA SER A 588 16.55 -32.56 21.34
C SER A 588 16.22 -31.08 21.49
N THR A 589 15.05 -30.74 22.02
CA THR A 589 14.59 -29.34 22.14
C THR A 589 14.13 -28.98 23.55
N LYS A 590 14.61 -27.85 24.06
CA LYS A 590 14.31 -27.34 25.41
C LYS A 590 13.84 -25.89 25.33
N VAL A 591 12.75 -25.58 26.05
CA VAL A 591 12.11 -24.27 26.09
C VAL A 591 12.52 -23.53 27.34
N TYR A 592 12.91 -22.27 27.19
CA TYR A 592 13.30 -21.37 28.26
C TYR A 592 12.45 -20.09 28.20
N GLU A 593 12.38 -19.36 29.31
CA GLU A 593 11.99 -17.95 29.25
C GLU A 593 13.05 -17.18 28.43
N TYR A 594 12.62 -16.21 27.64
CA TYR A 594 13.54 -15.33 26.91
C TYR A 594 13.65 -13.98 27.62
N ASP A 595 14.88 -13.48 27.76
CA ASP A 595 15.13 -12.15 28.32
C ASP A 595 15.37 -11.15 27.18
N PRO A 596 14.38 -10.28 26.86
CA PRO A 596 14.43 -9.42 25.68
C PRO A 596 15.37 -8.22 25.81
N LEU A 597 16.02 -8.03 26.97
CA LEU A 597 17.06 -7.01 27.17
C LEU A 597 18.45 -7.59 26.91
N THR A 598 18.70 -8.83 27.36
CA THR A 598 19.98 -9.52 27.12
C THR A 598 20.01 -10.34 25.83
N LYS A 599 18.86 -10.52 25.16
CA LYS A 599 18.66 -11.37 23.97
C LYS A 599 19.12 -12.82 24.18
N LYS A 600 18.83 -13.39 25.37
CA LYS A 600 19.29 -14.73 25.78
C LYS A 600 18.20 -15.51 26.52
N ALA A 601 18.33 -16.84 26.50
CA ALA A 601 17.56 -17.75 27.34
C ALA A 601 17.85 -17.53 28.85
N LYS A 602 16.79 -17.60 29.68
CA LYS A 602 16.82 -17.26 31.10
C LYS A 602 16.40 -18.45 31.97
N GLY A 603 17.12 -18.65 33.07
CA GLY A 603 16.75 -19.61 34.13
C GLY A 603 16.93 -21.07 33.74
N LYS A 604 16.01 -21.93 34.23
CA LYS A 604 15.94 -23.36 33.89
C LYS A 604 14.93 -23.56 32.75
N ALA A 605 15.02 -24.69 32.05
CA ALA A 605 14.03 -25.03 31.03
C ALA A 605 12.63 -25.17 31.66
N VAL A 606 11.64 -24.50 31.07
CA VAL A 606 10.21 -24.52 31.49
C VAL A 606 9.39 -25.55 30.71
N GLY A 607 9.92 -26.04 29.58
CA GLY A 607 9.39 -27.15 28.80
C GLY A 607 10.55 -27.96 28.19
N ILE A 608 10.33 -29.26 28.00
CA ILE A 608 11.28 -30.18 27.39
C ILE A 608 10.48 -31.06 26.43
N PHE A 609 10.86 -31.08 25.16
CA PHE A 609 10.33 -32.04 24.19
C PHE A 609 11.07 -33.38 24.35
N PRO A 610 10.41 -34.54 24.14
CA PRO A 610 11.10 -35.82 24.10
C PRO A 610 12.10 -35.83 22.92
N ASP A 611 13.25 -36.49 23.10
CA ASP A 611 14.24 -36.61 22.03
C ASP A 611 13.68 -37.51 20.92
N VAL A 612 13.57 -36.98 19.70
CA VAL A 612 13.08 -37.71 18.51
C VAL A 612 14.27 -38.06 17.62
N THR A 613 14.23 -39.20 16.91
CA THR A 613 15.25 -39.55 15.92
C THR A 613 14.62 -39.78 14.55
N VAL A 614 15.13 -39.07 13.55
CA VAL A 614 14.68 -39.12 12.15
C VAL A 614 15.81 -39.65 11.27
N GLU A 615 15.48 -40.35 10.20
CA GLU A 615 16.43 -40.68 9.13
C GLU A 615 16.21 -39.70 7.97
N VAL A 616 17.24 -38.91 7.66
CA VAL A 616 17.21 -37.90 6.59
C VAL A 616 18.00 -38.47 5.40
N PRO A 617 17.38 -38.70 4.23
CA PRO A 617 18.09 -39.25 3.07
C PRO A 617 19.22 -38.34 2.57
N ALA A 618 20.09 -38.87 1.71
CA ALA A 618 21.12 -38.08 1.04
C ALA A 618 20.51 -37.00 0.13
N GLY A 619 21.00 -35.76 0.22
CA GLY A 619 20.52 -34.62 -0.58
C GLY A 619 19.04 -34.26 -0.37
N ALA A 620 18.49 -34.52 0.83
CA ALA A 620 17.06 -34.44 1.09
C ALA A 620 16.72 -33.75 2.42
N LYS A 621 15.43 -33.47 2.62
CA LYS A 621 14.84 -32.95 3.85
C LYS A 621 13.91 -33.97 4.49
N ALA A 622 13.83 -33.98 5.82
CA ALA A 622 12.85 -34.77 6.57
C ALA A 622 12.45 -34.03 7.84
N SER A 623 11.15 -34.10 8.18
CA SER A 623 10.58 -33.41 9.33
C SER A 623 10.24 -34.37 10.47
N ALA A 624 10.38 -33.89 11.69
CA ALA A 624 9.99 -34.59 12.91
C ALA A 624 9.04 -33.72 13.74
N ASP A 625 7.88 -34.27 14.10
CA ASP A 625 6.94 -33.66 15.04
C ASP A 625 7.18 -34.15 16.47
N SER A 626 6.99 -33.25 17.42
CA SER A 626 7.11 -33.50 18.86
C SER A 626 6.13 -32.64 19.65
N SER A 627 5.85 -33.01 20.90
CA SER A 627 5.00 -32.22 21.80
C SER A 627 5.57 -32.15 23.23
N ALA A 628 5.21 -31.10 23.94
CA ALA A 628 5.63 -30.83 25.32
C ALA A 628 4.54 -30.06 26.08
N THR A 629 4.58 -30.11 27.41
CA THR A 629 3.65 -29.35 28.26
C THR A 629 4.41 -28.40 29.18
N VAL A 630 4.11 -27.10 29.10
CA VAL A 630 4.61 -26.09 30.06
C VAL A 630 3.58 -25.92 31.17
N LYS A 631 3.99 -26.06 32.42
CA LYS A 631 3.16 -25.79 33.61
C LYS A 631 3.30 -24.33 34.04
N ASN A 632 2.20 -23.71 34.43
CA ASN A 632 2.10 -22.29 34.80
C ASN A 632 2.81 -21.36 33.79
N PRO A 633 2.49 -21.45 32.48
CA PRO A 633 3.18 -20.69 31.44
C PRO A 633 3.00 -19.18 31.64
N LYS A 634 4.07 -18.42 31.40
CA LYS A 634 3.97 -16.96 31.28
C LYS A 634 3.37 -16.63 29.92
N LEU A 635 2.09 -16.27 29.89
CA LEU A 635 1.37 -16.00 28.64
C LEU A 635 1.89 -14.72 27.97
N TRP A 636 2.07 -14.75 26.66
CA TRP A 636 2.26 -13.55 25.84
C TRP A 636 0.91 -12.90 25.58
N GLY A 637 0.84 -11.58 25.68
CA GLY A 637 -0.32 -10.79 25.29
C GLY A 637 0.05 -9.32 25.05
N PRO A 638 -0.81 -8.56 24.36
CA PRO A 638 -0.50 -7.20 23.95
C PRO A 638 -0.48 -6.21 25.13
N ALA A 639 0.38 -5.20 25.03
CA ALA A 639 0.43 -4.10 25.98
C ALA A 639 -0.67 -3.07 25.68
N PRO A 640 -1.12 -2.27 26.67
CA PRO A 640 -0.75 -2.31 28.08
C PRO A 640 -1.61 -3.28 28.92
N ALA A 641 -2.65 -3.89 28.34
CA ALA A 641 -3.62 -4.71 29.07
C ALA A 641 -3.04 -6.05 29.57
N GLN A 642 -2.18 -6.67 28.75
CA GLN A 642 -1.50 -7.93 29.05
C GLN A 642 0.03 -7.72 29.02
N LYS A 643 0.80 -8.83 29.05
CA LYS A 643 2.26 -8.79 29.19
C LYS A 643 2.93 -9.60 28.06
N PRO A 644 3.86 -9.03 27.27
CA PRO A 644 4.57 -9.74 26.21
C PRO A 644 5.65 -10.68 26.76
N ASN A 645 5.25 -11.79 27.39
CA ASN A 645 6.19 -12.78 27.94
C ASN A 645 6.75 -13.71 26.83
N MET A 646 7.98 -13.44 26.41
CA MET A 646 8.66 -14.21 25.37
C MET A 646 9.34 -15.48 25.90
N HIS A 647 9.44 -16.48 25.02
CA HIS A 647 10.10 -17.76 25.22
C HIS A 647 11.07 -18.04 24.07
N VAL A 648 12.05 -18.91 24.31
CA VAL A 648 12.95 -19.42 23.28
C VAL A 648 13.06 -20.93 23.37
N ALA A 649 12.86 -21.61 22.24
CA ALA A 649 13.13 -23.04 22.09
C ALA A 649 14.53 -23.21 21.50
N ILE A 650 15.40 -23.93 22.21
CA ILE A 650 16.75 -24.27 21.75
C ILE A 650 16.73 -25.71 21.27
N THR A 651 16.75 -25.89 19.95
CA THR A 651 16.82 -27.19 19.26
C THR A 651 18.28 -27.56 19.01
N THR A 652 18.66 -28.78 19.32
CA THR A 652 20.01 -29.34 19.09
C THR A 652 19.89 -30.60 18.25
N LEU A 653 20.66 -30.68 17.17
CA LEU A 653 20.81 -31.89 16.36
C LEU A 653 22.10 -32.63 16.73
N SER A 654 22.04 -33.96 16.73
CA SER A 654 23.19 -34.84 16.96
C SER A 654 23.18 -36.07 16.07
N ILE A 655 24.35 -36.54 15.65
CA ILE A 655 24.56 -37.83 14.95
C ILE A 655 25.51 -38.68 15.80
N GLY A 656 25.12 -39.93 16.11
CA GLY A 656 25.93 -40.81 16.94
C GLY A 656 26.23 -40.29 18.36
N GLY A 657 25.39 -39.38 18.88
CA GLY A 657 25.62 -38.66 20.14
C GLY A 657 26.54 -37.43 20.04
N VAL A 658 27.16 -37.19 18.88
CA VAL A 658 27.96 -35.98 18.61
C VAL A 658 27.03 -34.86 18.13
N LYS A 659 27.07 -33.72 18.83
CA LYS A 659 26.28 -32.53 18.49
C LYS A 659 26.82 -31.84 17.23
N ILE A 660 25.94 -31.55 16.26
CA ILE A 660 26.30 -30.95 14.97
C ILE A 660 25.67 -29.57 14.74
N ASP A 661 24.51 -29.28 15.32
CA ASP A 661 23.77 -28.04 15.06
C ASP A 661 23.14 -27.45 16.33
N THR A 662 22.78 -26.17 16.30
CA THR A 662 21.91 -25.50 17.27
C THR A 662 21.08 -24.45 16.56
N TYR A 663 19.78 -24.51 16.77
CA TYR A 663 18.81 -23.56 16.25
C TYR A 663 18.01 -22.98 17.42
N GLU A 664 17.77 -21.67 17.42
CA GLU A 664 16.96 -20.99 18.43
C GLU A 664 15.73 -20.38 17.79
N THR A 665 14.55 -20.70 18.32
CA THR A 665 13.25 -20.20 17.85
C THR A 665 12.62 -19.36 18.96
N GLN A 666 12.54 -18.04 18.75
CA GLN A 666 11.76 -17.14 19.62
C GLN A 666 10.26 -17.37 19.37
N PHE A 667 9.45 -17.35 20.44
CA PHE A 667 7.98 -17.46 20.34
C PHE A 667 7.28 -16.95 21.61
N GLY A 668 5.94 -16.86 21.58
CA GLY A 668 5.11 -16.53 22.74
C GLY A 668 3.95 -17.50 22.91
N ILE A 669 3.65 -17.89 24.15
CA ILE A 669 2.56 -18.82 24.50
C ILE A 669 1.27 -18.02 24.69
N ARG A 670 0.26 -18.21 23.83
CA ARG A 670 -1.00 -17.46 23.85
C ARG A 670 -2.16 -18.27 23.27
N SER A 671 -3.40 -18.00 23.71
CA SER A 671 -4.58 -18.29 22.89
C SER A 671 -4.96 -17.04 22.09
N VAL A 672 -5.44 -17.23 20.86
CA VAL A 672 -6.07 -16.19 20.03
C VAL A 672 -7.36 -16.76 19.46
N VAL A 673 -8.47 -16.03 19.61
CA VAL A 673 -9.77 -16.39 19.04
C VAL A 673 -10.31 -15.18 18.27
N HIS A 674 -10.80 -15.42 17.06
CA HIS A 674 -11.42 -14.40 16.22
C HIS A 674 -12.94 -14.61 16.30
N ASP A 675 -13.62 -13.82 17.14
CA ASP A 675 -15.05 -13.93 17.43
C ASP A 675 -15.84 -12.87 16.62
N ALA A 676 -16.87 -13.33 15.91
CA ALA A 676 -17.67 -12.52 15.00
C ALA A 676 -18.52 -11.41 15.67
N THR A 677 -18.59 -11.39 17.00
CA THR A 677 -19.34 -10.41 17.80
C THR A 677 -18.46 -9.69 18.83
N LYS A 678 -17.44 -10.36 19.39
CA LYS A 678 -16.53 -9.80 20.41
C LYS A 678 -15.21 -9.25 19.84
N GLY A 679 -14.93 -9.48 18.55
CA GLY A 679 -13.66 -9.15 17.93
C GLY A 679 -12.57 -10.16 18.30
N VAL A 680 -11.33 -9.68 18.49
CA VAL A 680 -10.20 -10.56 18.84
C VAL A 680 -10.21 -10.81 20.36
N LEU A 681 -10.10 -12.06 20.78
CA LEU A 681 -9.78 -12.42 22.16
C LEU A 681 -8.37 -12.98 22.22
N ILE A 682 -7.57 -12.52 23.18
CA ILE A 682 -6.22 -13.02 23.46
C ILE A 682 -6.16 -13.44 24.93
N ASN A 683 -5.77 -14.67 25.21
CA ASN A 683 -5.78 -15.26 26.56
C ASN A 683 -7.15 -15.14 27.27
N ASP A 684 -8.22 -15.40 26.50
CA ASP A 684 -9.64 -15.37 26.89
C ASP A 684 -10.22 -13.96 27.22
N GLU A 685 -9.42 -12.91 27.03
CA GLU A 685 -9.80 -11.50 27.28
C GLU A 685 -9.95 -10.77 25.93
N ALA A 686 -11.01 -9.98 25.75
CA ALA A 686 -11.27 -9.28 24.49
C ALA A 686 -10.34 -8.06 24.30
N VAL A 687 -9.75 -7.94 23.12
CA VAL A 687 -8.83 -6.86 22.75
C VAL A 687 -9.36 -6.16 21.50
N ARG A 688 -9.73 -4.88 21.64
CA ARG A 688 -10.11 -4.03 20.50
C ARG A 688 -8.86 -3.64 19.72
N ILE A 689 -8.89 -3.76 18.40
CA ILE A 689 -7.79 -3.37 17.51
C ILE A 689 -7.72 -1.83 17.48
N GLN A 690 -6.65 -1.29 18.05
CA GLN A 690 -6.30 0.12 18.05
C GLN A 690 -5.05 0.26 17.20
N GLY A 691 -5.22 0.09 15.88
CA GLY A 691 -4.14 -0.15 14.94
C GLY A 691 -3.80 1.05 14.06
N THR A 692 -2.59 1.03 13.49
CA THR A 692 -2.22 1.93 12.39
C THR A 692 -1.62 1.15 11.24
N CYS A 693 -1.80 1.68 10.03
CA CYS A 693 -1.01 1.34 8.87
C CYS A 693 0.28 2.16 8.90
N ASN A 694 1.42 1.51 8.64
CA ASN A 694 2.72 2.16 8.51
C ASN A 694 3.49 1.54 7.33
N HIS A 695 4.12 2.37 6.51
CA HIS A 695 5.16 1.93 5.58
C HIS A 695 6.47 1.59 6.31
N HIS A 696 7.43 1.01 5.58
CA HIS A 696 8.69 0.50 6.11
C HIS A 696 9.78 1.56 6.31
N ASP A 697 9.58 2.79 5.85
CA ASP A 697 10.58 3.85 5.98
C ASP A 697 10.62 4.46 7.39
N LEU A 698 11.79 4.99 7.71
CA LEU A 698 12.13 5.58 9.01
C LEU A 698 12.29 7.10 8.88
N GLY A 699 11.43 7.70 8.04
CA GLY A 699 11.40 9.11 7.68
C GLY A 699 12.71 9.55 7.03
N SER A 700 13.36 10.53 7.64
CA SER A 700 14.65 11.07 7.20
C SER A 700 15.85 10.10 7.23
N LEU A 701 15.65 8.84 7.66
CA LEU A 701 16.62 7.75 7.50
C LEU A 701 16.35 6.86 6.27
N GLY A 702 15.18 7.03 5.63
CA GLY A 702 14.77 6.25 4.46
C GLY A 702 14.42 4.81 4.81
N ALA A 703 14.59 3.91 3.84
CA ALA A 703 14.24 2.50 4.04
C ALA A 703 15.27 1.73 4.89
N ALA A 704 16.50 2.23 5.04
CA ALA A 704 17.60 1.54 5.73
C ALA A 704 17.25 1.20 7.19
N PHE A 705 16.85 -0.04 7.46
CA PHE A 705 16.16 -0.36 8.70
C PHE A 705 17.08 -0.27 9.93
N ASN A 706 16.72 0.59 10.88
CA ASN A 706 17.41 0.74 12.16
C ASN A 706 16.47 0.40 13.33
N ILE A 707 16.93 -0.49 14.22
CA ILE A 707 16.13 -1.03 15.32
C ILE A 707 15.66 0.09 16.28
N ARG A 708 16.50 1.08 16.59
CA ARG A 708 16.11 2.15 17.52
C ARG A 708 15.11 3.13 16.90
N ALA A 709 15.18 3.37 15.59
CA ALA A 709 14.19 4.18 14.89
C ALA A 709 12.81 3.49 14.84
N GLY A 710 12.76 2.19 14.49
CA GLY A 710 11.52 1.40 14.55
C GLY A 710 10.96 1.28 15.97
N GLU A 711 11.82 1.09 16.97
CA GLU A 711 11.42 1.08 18.38
C GLU A 711 10.80 2.42 18.81
N ARG A 712 11.37 3.56 18.38
CA ARG A 712 10.78 4.90 18.62
C ARG A 712 9.40 5.03 17.96
N GLN A 713 9.23 4.58 16.72
CA GLN A 713 7.94 4.63 16.02
C GLN A 713 6.86 3.87 16.81
N LEU A 714 7.13 2.62 17.19
CA LEU A 714 6.20 1.80 17.98
C LEU A 714 5.94 2.37 19.38
N GLN A 715 6.97 2.85 20.09
CA GLN A 715 6.81 3.47 21.41
C GLN A 715 5.88 4.70 21.37
N MET A 716 5.93 5.51 20.31
CA MET A 716 5.05 6.66 20.17
C MET A 716 3.61 6.28 19.79
N LEU A 717 3.40 5.21 19.01
CA LEU A 717 2.07 4.64 18.78
C LEU A 717 1.47 4.11 20.09
N GLN A 718 2.25 3.42 20.92
CA GLN A 718 1.81 2.98 22.25
C GLN A 718 1.52 4.16 23.20
N GLU A 719 2.25 5.27 23.10
CA GLU A 719 1.95 6.49 23.86
C GLU A 719 0.58 7.09 23.46
N MET A 720 0.23 7.04 22.18
CA MET A 720 -1.10 7.37 21.66
C MET A 720 -2.18 6.41 22.17
N GLY A 721 -1.81 5.18 22.53
CA GLY A 721 -2.73 4.10 22.90
C GLY A 721 -2.97 3.08 21.78
N GLY A 722 -2.18 3.12 20.71
CA GLY A 722 -2.19 2.08 19.70
C GLY A 722 -1.63 0.77 20.26
N ASN A 723 -2.28 -0.35 19.91
CA ASN A 723 -1.91 -1.70 20.32
C ASN A 723 -1.68 -2.65 19.13
N ALA A 724 -1.91 -2.19 17.90
CA ALA A 724 -1.80 -3.00 16.70
C ALA A 724 -1.07 -2.25 15.55
N LEU A 725 -0.58 -3.02 14.59
CA LEU A 725 0.13 -2.56 13.39
C LEU A 725 -0.34 -3.37 12.17
N ARG A 726 -0.51 -2.71 11.03
CA ARG A 726 -0.61 -3.34 9.71
C ARG A 726 0.63 -2.98 8.89
N THR A 727 1.30 -3.99 8.33
CA THR A 727 2.55 -3.84 7.56
C THR A 727 2.28 -3.46 6.10
N SER A 728 1.54 -2.36 5.92
CA SER A 728 1.14 -1.81 4.61
C SER A 728 2.35 -1.55 3.71
N HIS A 729 2.53 -2.25 2.58
CA HIS A 729 1.73 -3.36 2.03
C HIS A 729 2.66 -4.49 1.56
N ASN A 730 3.55 -4.92 2.45
CA ASN A 730 4.73 -5.70 2.13
C ASN A 730 5.37 -6.30 3.40
N PRO A 731 6.06 -7.46 3.33
CA PRO A 731 6.63 -8.09 4.50
C PRO A 731 7.59 -7.15 5.25
N PRO A 732 7.52 -7.07 6.59
CA PRO A 732 8.33 -6.17 7.39
C PRO A 732 9.80 -6.63 7.45
N ALA A 733 10.67 -5.78 8.01
CA ALA A 733 11.96 -6.24 8.50
C ALA A 733 11.74 -7.21 9.68
N PRO A 734 12.47 -8.34 9.79
CA PRO A 734 12.33 -9.28 10.91
C PRO A 734 12.47 -8.59 12.27
N GLU A 735 13.35 -7.59 12.36
CA GLU A 735 13.57 -6.79 13.57
C GLU A 735 12.34 -5.97 14.01
N LEU A 736 11.42 -5.64 13.10
CA LEU A 736 10.16 -4.96 13.44
C LEU A 736 9.16 -5.93 14.08
N LEU A 737 9.16 -7.21 13.70
CA LEU A 737 8.37 -8.25 14.36
C LEU A 737 8.97 -8.64 15.72
N ASP A 738 10.29 -8.76 15.81
CA ASP A 738 11.03 -8.89 17.09
C ASP A 738 10.68 -7.74 18.07
N LEU A 739 10.57 -6.49 17.57
CA LEU A 739 10.14 -5.34 18.37
C LEU A 739 8.65 -5.42 18.73
N SER A 740 7.79 -5.82 17.80
CA SER A 740 6.34 -5.95 18.02
C SER A 740 6.02 -7.02 19.07
N ASP A 741 6.69 -8.18 18.99
CA ASP A 741 6.68 -9.24 19.99
C ASP A 741 7.09 -8.73 21.38
N ARG A 742 8.21 -7.99 21.46
CA ARG A 742 8.80 -7.49 22.72
C ARG A 742 8.00 -6.37 23.37
N LEU A 743 7.39 -5.49 22.56
CA LEU A 743 6.58 -4.36 23.03
C LEU A 743 5.11 -4.77 23.27
N GLY A 744 4.68 -5.93 22.77
CA GLY A 744 3.29 -6.38 22.88
C GLY A 744 2.37 -5.65 21.90
N MET A 745 2.79 -5.50 20.65
CA MET A 745 1.94 -5.06 19.55
C MET A 745 1.30 -6.28 18.87
N ILE A 746 0.04 -6.15 18.47
CA ILE A 746 -0.62 -7.05 17.52
C ILE A 746 -0.14 -6.69 16.11
N VAL A 747 0.07 -7.70 15.24
CA VAL A 747 0.41 -7.48 13.83
C VAL A 747 -0.60 -8.18 12.92
N LEU A 748 -1.17 -7.40 12.00
CA LEU A 748 -1.75 -7.85 10.75
C LEU A 748 -0.65 -7.81 9.70
N ASP A 749 -0.11 -8.98 9.34
CA ASP A 749 1.08 -9.05 8.51
C ASP A 749 0.70 -9.23 7.03
N GLU A 750 1.19 -8.35 6.16
CA GLU A 750 0.70 -8.16 4.80
C GLU A 750 1.82 -8.30 3.77
N ILE A 751 1.55 -9.05 2.68
CA ILE A 751 2.58 -9.37 1.69
C ILE A 751 2.48 -8.62 0.36
N PHE A 752 1.29 -8.32 -0.15
CA PHE A 752 1.14 -7.81 -1.53
C PHE A 752 0.27 -6.56 -1.63
N ASP A 753 0.80 -5.47 -2.21
CA ASP A 753 -0.02 -4.36 -2.71
C ASP A 753 -0.75 -4.69 -4.02
N THR A 754 -0.33 -5.73 -4.75
CA THR A 754 -0.92 -6.09 -6.04
C THR A 754 -0.70 -7.55 -6.41
N TRP A 755 -1.55 -8.08 -7.29
CA TRP A 755 -1.44 -9.43 -7.86
C TRP A 755 -1.12 -9.33 -9.37
N SER A 756 -1.70 -10.20 -10.21
CA SER A 756 -1.48 -10.23 -11.66
C SER A 756 -2.11 -9.06 -12.45
N THR A 757 -2.38 -7.91 -11.84
CA THR A 757 -2.94 -6.72 -12.51
C THR A 757 -2.33 -5.47 -11.90
N GLN A 758 -1.57 -4.72 -12.70
CA GLN A 758 -0.81 -3.55 -12.28
C GLN A 758 -1.62 -2.50 -11.50
N LYS A 759 -0.98 -1.89 -10.51
CA LYS A 759 -1.27 -0.53 -10.01
C LYS A 759 -0.27 0.48 -10.59
N LYS A 760 0.97 0.05 -10.88
CA LYS A 760 2.08 0.81 -11.46
C LYS A 760 2.80 -0.03 -12.53
N SER A 761 3.36 0.60 -13.55
CA SER A 761 3.86 -0.09 -14.75
C SER A 761 5.00 -1.07 -14.51
N HIS A 762 5.76 -0.91 -13.42
CA HIS A 762 6.86 -1.80 -13.02
C HIS A 762 6.73 -2.36 -11.60
N ASP A 763 5.49 -2.51 -11.09
CA ASP A 763 5.25 -3.18 -9.80
C ASP A 763 5.32 -4.73 -9.89
N PHE A 764 4.95 -5.39 -8.78
CA PHE A 764 5.00 -6.85 -8.62
C PHE A 764 4.20 -7.64 -9.68
N HIS A 765 3.24 -7.05 -10.40
CA HIS A 765 2.42 -7.80 -11.38
C HIS A 765 3.25 -8.45 -12.50
N LEU A 766 4.41 -7.87 -12.84
CA LEU A 766 5.34 -8.39 -13.85
C LEU A 766 5.95 -9.75 -13.44
N ILE A 767 6.13 -9.96 -12.14
CA ILE A 767 6.77 -11.16 -11.58
C ILE A 767 5.80 -12.05 -10.78
N PHE A 768 4.58 -11.58 -10.49
CA PHE A 768 3.53 -12.35 -9.82
C PHE A 768 3.35 -13.79 -10.37
N PRO A 769 3.28 -14.04 -11.71
CA PRO A 769 3.06 -15.39 -12.23
C PRO A 769 4.17 -16.40 -11.88
N ASP A 770 5.38 -15.89 -11.62
CA ASP A 770 6.55 -16.67 -11.24
C ASP A 770 6.72 -16.76 -9.71
N TRP A 771 6.45 -15.65 -8.98
CA TRP A 771 6.93 -15.46 -7.61
C TRP A 771 5.85 -15.43 -6.51
N HIS A 772 4.56 -15.36 -6.83
CA HIS A 772 3.51 -15.27 -5.80
C HIS A 772 3.52 -16.45 -4.80
N GLU A 773 3.71 -17.69 -5.26
CA GLU A 773 3.82 -18.87 -4.38
C GLU A 773 5.10 -18.83 -3.53
N PRO A 774 6.32 -18.71 -4.10
CA PRO A 774 7.54 -18.71 -3.31
C PRO A 774 7.65 -17.52 -2.36
N ASP A 775 7.17 -16.33 -2.74
CA ASP A 775 7.13 -15.19 -1.83
C ASP A 775 6.21 -15.44 -0.64
N LEU A 776 4.98 -15.92 -0.89
CA LEU A 776 3.98 -16.17 0.15
C LEU A 776 4.43 -17.27 1.12
N ARG A 777 4.99 -18.38 0.62
CA ARG A 777 5.50 -19.44 1.51
C ARG A 777 6.75 -19.03 2.27
N ALA A 778 7.68 -18.27 1.67
CA ALA A 778 8.87 -17.78 2.37
C ALA A 778 8.51 -16.84 3.52
N PHE A 779 7.60 -15.89 3.26
CA PHE A 779 7.05 -14.95 4.25
C PHE A 779 6.42 -15.67 5.45
N ILE A 780 5.44 -16.55 5.21
CA ILE A 780 4.75 -17.26 6.31
C ILE A 780 5.73 -18.15 7.08
N ARG A 781 6.65 -18.85 6.41
CA ARG A 781 7.62 -19.72 7.09
C ARG A 781 8.57 -18.92 7.98
N ARG A 782 9.02 -17.74 7.54
CA ARG A 782 9.80 -16.78 8.34
C ARG A 782 9.04 -16.42 9.62
N ASP A 783 7.79 -15.98 9.47
CA ASP A 783 7.12 -15.20 10.50
C ASP A 783 6.14 -15.99 11.39
N ARG A 784 5.75 -17.21 11.02
CA ARG A 784 4.77 -18.05 11.75
C ARG A 784 5.05 -18.30 13.24
N ASN A 785 6.27 -18.08 13.72
CA ASN A 785 6.61 -18.23 15.14
C ASN A 785 6.42 -16.94 15.97
N HIS A 786 6.32 -15.76 15.34
CA HIS A 786 6.12 -14.48 16.03
C HIS A 786 4.74 -14.42 16.71
N PRO A 787 4.66 -14.23 18.05
CA PRO A 787 3.39 -14.08 18.75
C PRO A 787 2.61 -12.80 18.41
N SER A 788 3.29 -11.72 18.01
CA SER A 788 2.63 -10.48 17.58
C SER A 788 1.67 -10.68 16.39
N VAL A 789 2.07 -11.46 15.39
CA VAL A 789 1.24 -11.75 14.22
C VAL A 789 0.00 -12.58 14.60
N ILE A 790 -1.19 -12.10 14.23
CA ILE A 790 -2.47 -12.80 14.47
C ILE A 790 -3.18 -13.27 13.19
N SER A 791 -2.93 -12.64 12.04
CA SER A 791 -3.60 -12.95 10.76
C SER A 791 -2.75 -12.51 9.57
N TRP A 792 -2.92 -13.19 8.44
CA TRP A 792 -2.13 -13.00 7.21
C TRP A 792 -2.95 -12.27 6.14
N SER A 793 -2.52 -11.07 5.73
CA SER A 793 -3.13 -10.31 4.63
C SER A 793 -2.45 -10.65 3.30
N ILE A 794 -3.20 -11.29 2.40
CA ILE A 794 -2.69 -11.71 1.08
C ILE A 794 -2.76 -10.60 0.02
N GLY A 795 -3.32 -9.43 0.33
CA GLY A 795 -3.53 -8.38 -0.66
C GLY A 795 -4.08 -7.07 -0.10
N ASN A 796 -3.69 -5.94 -0.69
CA ASN A 796 -4.29 -4.63 -0.44
C ASN A 796 -4.93 -4.05 -1.71
N GLU A 797 -6.20 -3.62 -1.64
CA GLU A 797 -6.90 -2.89 -2.72
C GLU A 797 -6.68 -3.44 -4.13
N ILE A 798 -6.68 -4.77 -4.24
CA ILE A 798 -6.33 -5.47 -5.48
C ILE A 798 -7.28 -5.03 -6.62
N PRO A 799 -6.78 -4.66 -7.81
CA PRO A 799 -7.64 -4.24 -8.91
C PRO A 799 -8.71 -5.27 -9.28
N ASN A 800 -9.91 -4.78 -9.62
CA ASN A 800 -11.06 -5.59 -10.05
C ASN A 800 -11.58 -6.60 -8.99
N GLN A 801 -11.73 -6.19 -7.73
CA GLN A 801 -12.16 -7.07 -6.62
C GLN A 801 -13.47 -7.85 -6.89
N SER A 802 -14.39 -7.31 -7.69
CA SER A 802 -15.65 -7.97 -8.08
C SER A 802 -15.54 -8.96 -9.26
N ASN A 803 -14.36 -9.09 -9.87
CA ASN A 803 -14.12 -10.05 -10.95
C ASN A 803 -13.91 -11.47 -10.38
N PRO A 804 -14.69 -12.49 -10.79
CA PRO A 804 -14.47 -13.88 -10.37
C PRO A 804 -13.09 -14.46 -10.72
N ALA A 805 -12.33 -13.84 -11.65
CA ALA A 805 -10.93 -14.20 -11.88
C ALA A 805 -10.03 -13.76 -10.70
N THR A 806 -10.16 -12.51 -10.23
CA THR A 806 -9.47 -12.00 -9.04
C THR A 806 -9.83 -12.83 -7.81
N GLY A 807 -11.11 -13.19 -7.66
CA GLY A 807 -11.57 -14.06 -6.57
C GLY A 807 -10.96 -15.47 -6.58
N LYS A 808 -10.57 -16.02 -7.75
CA LYS A 808 -9.85 -17.30 -7.82
C LYS A 808 -8.39 -17.18 -7.36
N ILE A 809 -7.72 -16.08 -7.69
CA ILE A 809 -6.37 -15.80 -7.18
C ILE A 809 -6.42 -15.65 -5.64
N ALA A 810 -7.46 -15.00 -5.10
CA ALA A 810 -7.69 -14.94 -3.66
C ALA A 810 -7.85 -16.35 -3.03
N GLN A 811 -8.48 -17.31 -3.73
CA GLN A 811 -8.63 -18.69 -3.27
C GLN A 811 -7.29 -19.45 -3.31
N GLU A 812 -6.52 -19.29 -4.38
CA GLU A 812 -5.19 -19.88 -4.56
C GLU A 812 -4.22 -19.41 -3.46
N LEU A 813 -4.09 -18.10 -3.26
CA LEU A 813 -3.26 -17.52 -2.20
C LEU A 813 -3.72 -17.95 -0.80
N ARG A 814 -5.03 -17.97 -0.51
CA ARG A 814 -5.55 -18.47 0.77
C ARG A 814 -5.26 -19.96 0.99
N ASN A 815 -5.29 -20.78 -0.06
CA ASN A 815 -4.96 -22.19 0.07
C ASN A 815 -3.46 -22.36 0.41
N ILE A 816 -2.58 -21.62 -0.25
CA ILE A 816 -1.14 -21.58 0.07
C ILE A 816 -0.93 -21.17 1.54
N VAL A 817 -1.62 -20.15 2.05
CA VAL A 817 -1.52 -19.78 3.48
C VAL A 817 -1.93 -20.93 4.39
N ARG A 818 -3.05 -21.60 4.07
CA ARG A 818 -3.61 -22.70 4.87
C ARG A 818 -2.78 -23.99 4.81
N GLU A 819 -1.90 -24.15 3.83
CA GLU A 819 -0.91 -25.22 3.79
C GLU A 819 0.29 -24.94 4.70
N GLU A 820 0.66 -23.67 4.90
CA GLU A 820 1.82 -23.26 5.69
C GLU A 820 1.51 -22.97 7.17
N ASP A 821 0.36 -22.35 7.46
CA ASP A 821 -0.09 -21.99 8.81
C ASP A 821 -1.62 -21.99 8.96
N LEU A 822 -2.18 -23.06 9.55
CA LEU A 822 -3.59 -23.14 9.97
C LEU A 822 -3.89 -22.43 11.31
N THR A 823 -2.91 -21.86 12.00
CA THR A 823 -3.11 -21.23 13.32
C THR A 823 -3.53 -19.76 13.25
N ARG A 824 -3.51 -19.16 12.05
CA ARG A 824 -3.87 -17.76 11.80
C ARG A 824 -4.79 -17.65 10.57
N PRO A 825 -5.90 -16.90 10.64
CA PRO A 825 -6.82 -16.73 9.52
C PRO A 825 -6.24 -15.84 8.40
N VAL A 826 -6.80 -16.00 7.20
CA VAL A 826 -6.45 -15.23 5.99
C VAL A 826 -7.41 -14.06 5.77
N THR A 827 -6.87 -12.93 5.31
CA THR A 827 -7.62 -11.69 5.06
C THR A 827 -6.99 -10.88 3.91
N GLN A 828 -7.58 -9.74 3.57
CA GLN A 828 -7.08 -8.76 2.60
C GLN A 828 -7.73 -7.39 2.87
N GLY A 829 -7.13 -6.30 2.38
CA GLY A 829 -7.74 -4.96 2.39
C GLY A 829 -8.72 -4.76 1.22
N MET A 830 -10.02 -4.68 1.49
CA MET A 830 -11.06 -4.54 0.46
C MET A 830 -11.74 -3.16 0.48
N ASN A 831 -11.48 -2.34 -0.54
CA ASN A 831 -12.09 -1.02 -0.69
C ASN A 831 -13.35 -0.99 -1.58
N ASN A 832 -13.55 -2.00 -2.43
CA ASN A 832 -14.65 -2.04 -3.41
C ASN A 832 -15.32 -3.42 -3.55
N ALA A 833 -14.77 -4.48 -2.95
CA ALA A 833 -15.42 -5.79 -2.91
C ALA A 833 -16.74 -5.70 -2.14
N LYS A 834 -17.78 -6.34 -2.67
CA LYS A 834 -19.06 -6.55 -1.98
C LYS A 834 -19.06 -7.94 -1.35
N ALA A 835 -19.84 -8.15 -0.30
CA ALA A 835 -19.97 -9.46 0.33
C ALA A 835 -20.46 -10.59 -0.61
N ALA A 836 -21.10 -10.23 -1.74
CA ALA A 836 -21.48 -11.17 -2.79
C ALA A 836 -20.33 -11.56 -3.75
N ASP A 837 -19.21 -10.84 -3.75
CA ASP A 837 -18.08 -11.10 -4.64
C ASP A 837 -17.21 -12.25 -4.10
N LEU A 838 -16.68 -13.09 -5.00
CA LEU A 838 -15.88 -14.27 -4.65
C LEU A 838 -14.65 -13.93 -3.79
N THR A 839 -14.08 -12.75 -4.01
CA THR A 839 -12.94 -12.19 -3.28
C THR A 839 -13.23 -12.03 -1.78
N ALA A 840 -14.41 -11.51 -1.42
CA ALA A 840 -14.86 -11.41 -0.02
C ALA A 840 -15.26 -12.77 0.55
N GLN A 841 -16.10 -13.53 -0.17
CA GLN A 841 -16.55 -14.86 0.26
C GLN A 841 -15.38 -15.77 0.70
N THR A 842 -14.25 -15.65 0.01
CA THR A 842 -13.04 -16.45 0.23
C THR A 842 -12.33 -16.16 1.56
N MET A 843 -12.41 -14.95 2.12
CA MET A 843 -11.62 -14.58 3.31
C MET A 843 -12.07 -15.30 4.59
N ASP A 844 -11.18 -15.39 5.57
CA ASP A 844 -11.50 -15.89 6.91
C ASP A 844 -11.80 -14.72 7.89
N ILE A 845 -11.22 -13.54 7.64
CA ILE A 845 -11.59 -12.25 8.26
C ILE A 845 -11.91 -11.24 7.15
N GLU A 846 -13.02 -10.52 7.29
CA GLU A 846 -13.40 -9.45 6.36
C GLU A 846 -12.69 -8.14 6.74
N GLY A 847 -11.64 -7.79 5.99
CA GLY A 847 -10.95 -6.50 6.09
C GLY A 847 -11.53 -5.48 5.11
N LEU A 848 -12.12 -4.40 5.64
CA LEU A 848 -12.70 -3.33 4.82
C LEU A 848 -11.82 -2.08 4.85
N ASN A 849 -11.40 -1.58 3.69
CA ASN A 849 -10.73 -0.28 3.54
C ASN A 849 -11.81 0.78 3.27
N TYR A 850 -12.00 1.74 4.18
CA TYR A 850 -12.89 2.91 4.09
C TYR A 850 -14.41 2.65 3.86
N GLN A 851 -14.82 1.67 3.04
CA GLN A 851 -16.22 1.35 2.76
C GLN A 851 -16.99 0.84 3.99
N GLY A 852 -16.30 0.47 5.08
CA GLY A 852 -16.91 0.09 6.34
C GLY A 852 -17.67 1.27 6.96
N GLU A 853 -16.96 2.36 7.21
CA GLU A 853 -17.48 3.64 7.71
C GLU A 853 -18.15 4.53 6.64
N GLY A 854 -17.94 4.22 5.35
CA GLY A 854 -18.47 4.97 4.20
C GLY A 854 -17.51 6.06 3.70
N HIS A 855 -17.58 6.40 2.40
CA HIS A 855 -16.59 7.25 1.73
C HIS A 855 -16.90 8.76 1.81
N GLY A 856 -15.90 9.58 2.16
CA GLY A 856 -15.99 11.03 2.25
C GLY A 856 -17.13 11.48 3.18
N THR A 857 -18.06 12.28 2.65
CA THR A 857 -19.27 12.69 3.38
C THR A 857 -20.45 11.70 3.30
N ASP A 858 -20.33 10.58 2.58
CA ASP A 858 -21.40 9.57 2.53
C ASP A 858 -21.42 8.74 3.83
N THR A 859 -22.59 8.61 4.43
CA THR A 859 -22.83 7.82 5.66
C THR A 859 -23.29 6.39 5.35
N SER A 860 -23.25 5.94 4.09
CA SER A 860 -23.60 4.56 3.73
C SER A 860 -22.52 3.57 4.18
N SER A 861 -22.78 2.89 5.30
CA SER A 861 -21.91 1.85 5.86
C SER A 861 -22.14 0.49 5.17
N THR A 862 -21.06 -0.19 4.80
CA THR A 862 -21.15 -1.58 4.29
C THR A 862 -21.13 -2.63 5.41
N PHE A 863 -20.76 -2.29 6.64
CA PHE A 863 -20.66 -3.26 7.76
C PHE A 863 -21.92 -4.13 7.92
N PRO A 864 -23.16 -3.60 7.88
CA PRO A 864 -24.36 -4.44 8.01
C PRO A 864 -24.50 -5.48 6.89
N SER A 865 -24.06 -5.17 5.66
CA SER A 865 -24.15 -6.08 4.52
C SER A 865 -23.17 -7.25 4.64
N PHE A 866 -21.94 -6.98 5.08
CA PHE A 866 -20.96 -8.02 5.40
C PHE A 866 -21.38 -8.83 6.64
N ARG A 867 -21.92 -8.19 7.68
CA ARG A 867 -22.41 -8.86 8.91
C ARG A 867 -23.56 -9.83 8.63
N VAL A 868 -24.46 -9.49 7.70
CA VAL A 868 -25.57 -10.37 7.28
C VAL A 868 -25.09 -11.51 6.38
N ALA A 869 -24.13 -11.28 5.50
CA ALA A 869 -23.56 -12.31 4.64
C ALA A 869 -22.65 -13.30 5.39
N PHE A 870 -21.94 -12.82 6.42
CA PHE A 870 -20.90 -13.56 7.14
C PHE A 870 -21.09 -13.48 8.66
N PRO A 871 -22.18 -14.05 9.22
CA PRO A 871 -22.51 -13.95 10.65
C PRO A 871 -21.48 -14.61 11.58
N ASP A 872 -20.61 -15.48 11.05
CA ASP A 872 -19.59 -16.22 11.79
C ASP A 872 -18.16 -15.71 11.55
N LYS A 873 -17.95 -14.71 10.68
CA LYS A 873 -16.63 -14.09 10.45
C LYS A 873 -16.42 -12.85 11.30
N LEU A 874 -15.17 -12.60 11.69
CA LEU A 874 -14.75 -11.32 12.26
C LEU A 874 -14.67 -10.26 11.15
N ILE A 875 -15.01 -9.01 11.49
CA ILE A 875 -14.94 -7.84 10.62
C ILE A 875 -14.08 -6.76 11.30
N TYR A 876 -13.18 -6.11 10.56
CA TYR A 876 -12.51 -4.88 11.00
C TYR A 876 -12.38 -3.88 9.85
N THR A 877 -12.00 -2.64 10.16
CA THR A 877 -11.51 -1.70 9.13
C THR A 877 -10.00 -1.94 8.91
N SER A 878 -9.61 -2.51 7.76
CA SER A 878 -8.20 -2.76 7.40
C SER A 878 -7.43 -1.48 7.07
N GLU A 879 -8.16 -0.42 6.69
CA GLU A 879 -7.60 0.89 6.38
C GLU A 879 -8.67 1.95 6.66
N SER A 880 -8.50 2.74 7.73
CA SER A 880 -9.48 3.74 8.16
C SER A 880 -9.01 5.17 7.93
N ALA A 881 -9.99 6.07 7.88
CA ALA A 881 -9.82 7.52 7.86
C ALA A 881 -9.10 8.13 6.64
N SER A 882 -7.80 7.90 6.41
CA SER A 882 -7.04 8.67 5.39
C SER A 882 -7.08 10.20 5.61
N THR A 883 -7.41 10.68 6.82
CA THR A 883 -7.47 12.12 7.15
C THR A 883 -6.10 12.76 6.93
N VAL A 884 -6.06 13.98 6.38
CA VAL A 884 -4.81 14.66 6.02
C VAL A 884 -4.59 15.93 6.84
N SER A 885 -3.35 16.19 7.27
CA SER A 885 -2.97 17.47 7.86
C SER A 885 -1.47 17.78 7.81
N SER A 886 -1.14 19.07 7.83
CA SER A 886 0.21 19.61 8.04
C SER A 886 0.33 20.15 9.46
N ARG A 887 1.32 19.67 10.23
CA ARG A 887 1.44 19.93 11.68
C ARG A 887 1.33 21.42 12.04
N GLY A 888 0.31 21.76 12.82
CA GLY A 888 0.11 23.13 13.33
C GLY A 888 -0.25 24.20 12.30
N ILE A 889 -0.59 23.82 11.06
CA ILE A 889 -1.18 24.72 10.06
C ILE A 889 -2.70 24.71 10.23
N TYR A 890 -3.35 25.87 10.24
CA TYR A 890 -4.81 25.97 10.38
C TYR A 890 -5.38 26.90 9.30
N VAL A 891 -6.15 26.32 8.39
CA VAL A 891 -6.84 27.03 7.30
C VAL A 891 -8.20 27.51 7.80
N PHE A 892 -8.60 28.72 7.41
CA PHE A 892 -9.90 29.33 7.74
C PHE A 892 -10.63 29.75 6.44
N PRO A 893 -11.97 29.63 6.35
CA PRO A 893 -12.89 29.21 7.39
C PRO A 893 -12.81 27.71 7.72
N VAL A 894 -13.16 27.36 8.96
CA VAL A 894 -13.25 25.97 9.42
C VAL A 894 -14.65 25.45 9.13
N THR A 895 -14.78 24.20 8.70
CA THR A 895 -16.10 23.56 8.52
C THR A 895 -16.83 23.43 9.85
N LYS A 896 -18.16 23.60 9.85
CA LYS A 896 -19.03 23.37 11.03
C LYS A 896 -19.26 21.88 11.30
N GLU A 897 -19.09 21.03 10.29
CA GLU A 897 -19.20 19.58 10.44
C GLU A 897 -17.95 19.01 11.13
N ASN A 898 -18.05 17.77 11.63
CA ASN A 898 -16.90 17.03 12.15
C ASN A 898 -16.15 16.21 11.08
N ASN A 899 -16.55 16.31 9.81
CA ASN A 899 -16.04 15.54 8.67
C ASN A 899 -16.26 16.35 7.38
N ALA A 900 -15.26 16.48 6.51
CA ALA A 900 -15.38 17.20 5.24
C ALA A 900 -14.29 16.79 4.23
N VAL A 901 -14.67 16.58 2.98
CA VAL A 901 -13.68 16.38 1.92
C VAL A 901 -12.88 17.68 1.72
N PHE A 902 -11.56 17.57 1.61
CA PHE A 902 -10.70 18.75 1.39
C PHE A 902 -10.90 19.35 -0.01
N GLY A 903 -10.53 20.62 -0.15
CA GLY A 903 -10.51 21.33 -1.42
C GLY A 903 -10.11 22.81 -1.22
N PRO A 904 -9.98 23.60 -2.29
CA PRO A 904 -9.54 25.00 -2.22
C PRO A 904 -10.35 25.91 -1.27
N ASP A 905 -11.64 25.62 -1.08
CA ASP A 905 -12.53 26.32 -0.13
C ASP A 905 -12.79 25.52 1.17
N SER A 906 -12.07 24.41 1.39
CA SER A 906 -12.31 23.40 2.42
C SER A 906 -10.99 22.83 2.99
N GLY A 907 -10.36 23.56 3.92
CA GLY A 907 -9.25 23.04 4.72
C GLY A 907 -7.89 22.89 4.02
N GLU A 908 -7.77 23.32 2.76
CA GLU A 908 -6.57 23.25 1.94
C GLU A 908 -5.94 24.63 1.73
N ASP A 909 -4.61 24.74 1.79
CA ASP A 909 -3.86 25.88 1.25
C ASP A 909 -3.09 25.38 0.02
N VAL A 910 -3.60 25.73 -1.16
CA VAL A 910 -3.11 25.26 -2.46
C VAL A 910 -1.76 25.90 -2.83
N GLU A 911 -1.50 27.13 -2.38
CA GLU A 911 -0.26 27.85 -2.72
C GLU A 911 0.90 27.42 -1.84
N ALA A 912 0.66 27.32 -0.53
CA ALA A 912 1.63 26.79 0.43
C ALA A 912 1.80 25.26 0.32
N ARG A 913 0.80 24.54 -0.23
CA ARG A 913 0.70 23.07 -0.24
C ARG A 913 0.59 22.47 1.16
N HIS A 914 -0.33 23.00 1.95
CA HIS A 914 -0.60 22.56 3.33
C HIS A 914 -2.08 22.24 3.56
N LEU A 915 -2.35 21.44 4.60
CA LEU A 915 -3.69 20.97 4.98
C LEU A 915 -3.94 21.22 6.46
N SER A 916 -5.18 21.57 6.80
CA SER A 916 -5.57 22.10 8.11
C SER A 916 -5.55 21.04 9.24
N ASP A 917 -4.75 21.27 10.29
CA ASP A 917 -4.54 20.34 11.43
C ASP A 917 -5.72 20.24 12.41
N TYR A 918 -6.86 20.86 12.09
CA TYR A 918 -8.10 20.62 12.82
C TYR A 918 -8.57 19.15 12.81
N GLY A 919 -8.00 18.27 11.97
CA GLY A 919 -8.36 16.85 11.92
C GLY A 919 -9.82 16.64 11.51
N LEU A 920 -10.27 17.40 10.51
CA LEU A 920 -11.64 17.43 9.98
C LEU A 920 -11.70 17.05 8.48
N TYR A 921 -10.54 16.92 7.83
CA TYR A 921 -10.40 17.02 6.40
C TYR A 921 -9.81 15.74 5.79
N GLU A 922 -10.51 15.15 4.83
CA GLU A 922 -10.17 13.86 4.23
C GLU A 922 -10.20 13.89 2.67
N PRO A 923 -9.53 12.97 1.98
CA PRO A 923 -9.79 12.74 0.56
C PRO A 923 -11.19 12.13 0.34
N SER A 924 -11.69 12.15 -0.89
CA SER A 924 -13.06 11.74 -1.21
C SER A 924 -13.42 10.27 -0.93
N TRP A 925 -12.42 9.40 -0.73
CA TRP A 925 -12.60 8.02 -0.28
C TRP A 925 -12.56 7.86 1.25
N GLY A 926 -11.95 8.80 1.98
CA GLY A 926 -11.63 8.69 3.39
C GLY A 926 -12.76 9.06 4.35
N ALA A 927 -12.40 9.39 5.58
CA ALA A 927 -13.26 9.85 6.66
C ALA A 927 -12.43 10.65 7.69
N SER A 928 -13.09 11.49 8.49
CA SER A 928 -12.49 12.02 9.71
C SER A 928 -12.49 10.97 10.83
N PRO A 929 -11.62 11.07 11.84
CA PRO A 929 -11.63 10.10 12.94
C PRO A 929 -12.94 10.15 13.75
N ASP A 930 -13.59 11.31 13.84
CA ASP A 930 -14.91 11.44 14.48
C ASP A 930 -15.98 10.61 13.75
N LYS A 931 -15.95 10.56 12.41
CA LYS A 931 -16.85 9.72 11.61
C LYS A 931 -16.54 8.23 11.81
N VAL A 932 -15.26 7.84 11.78
CA VAL A 932 -14.84 6.45 12.02
C VAL A 932 -15.26 5.97 13.42
N PHE A 933 -15.08 6.80 14.46
CA PHE A 933 -15.50 6.48 15.82
C PHE A 933 -17.02 6.33 15.95
N ALA A 934 -17.81 7.17 15.27
CA ALA A 934 -19.26 7.05 15.22
C ALA A 934 -19.72 5.76 14.51
N ALA A 935 -19.11 5.42 13.37
CA ALA A 935 -19.39 4.18 12.66
C ALA A 935 -19.04 2.92 13.50
N GLN A 936 -17.96 2.96 14.27
CA GLN A 936 -17.59 1.89 15.21
C GLN A 936 -18.55 1.77 16.40
N ASP A 937 -19.02 2.88 16.97
CA ASP A 937 -19.98 2.87 18.09
C ASP A 937 -21.37 2.35 17.67
N GLU A 938 -21.76 2.56 16.40
CA GLU A 938 -22.97 2.01 15.81
C GLU A 938 -22.83 0.52 15.45
N HIS A 939 -21.62 0.05 15.12
CA HIS A 939 -21.33 -1.32 14.72
C HIS A 939 -20.33 -1.99 15.68
N PRO A 940 -20.69 -2.23 16.96
CA PRO A 940 -19.73 -2.66 18.00
C PRO A 940 -19.12 -4.06 17.78
N TYR A 941 -19.68 -4.86 16.87
CA TYR A 941 -19.10 -6.14 16.42
C TYR A 941 -17.86 -5.96 15.52
N VAL A 942 -17.61 -4.76 15.00
CA VAL A 942 -16.39 -4.44 14.25
C VAL A 942 -15.23 -4.37 15.25
N ALA A 943 -14.23 -5.23 15.07
CA ALA A 943 -13.18 -5.51 16.06
C ALA A 943 -12.23 -4.33 16.31
N GLY A 944 -12.24 -3.32 15.44
CA GLY A 944 -11.41 -2.12 15.52
C GLY A 944 -10.95 -1.67 14.13
N GLU A 945 -9.84 -0.93 14.08
CA GLU A 945 -9.34 -0.26 12.87
C GLU A 945 -7.82 -0.32 12.74
N TYR A 946 -7.32 -0.14 11.51
CA TYR A 946 -5.94 0.25 11.22
C TYR A 946 -5.94 1.61 10.47
N VAL A 947 -5.57 2.70 11.14
CA VAL A 947 -5.64 4.06 10.58
C VAL A 947 -4.59 4.28 9.49
N TRP A 948 -5.00 4.92 8.38
CA TRP A 948 -4.08 5.49 7.39
C TRP A 948 -3.71 6.95 7.75
N THR A 949 -2.50 7.25 8.23
CA THR A 949 -1.42 6.36 8.70
C THR A 949 -0.98 6.71 10.12
N GLY A 950 -0.25 5.82 10.79
CA GLY A 950 0.30 6.11 12.12
C GLY A 950 1.36 7.22 12.09
N TRP A 951 2.17 7.22 11.04
CA TRP A 951 3.25 8.17 10.77
C TRP A 951 3.16 8.67 9.32
N ASP A 952 3.56 9.91 9.05
CA ASP A 952 3.87 10.35 7.68
C ASP A 952 5.08 9.55 7.18
N TYR A 953 5.10 9.30 5.88
CA TYR A 953 6.06 8.45 5.18
C TYR A 953 6.55 9.14 3.92
N VAL A 954 7.67 8.71 3.38
CA VAL A 954 8.24 9.31 2.16
C VAL A 954 7.39 8.89 0.95
N GLY A 955 7.06 9.83 0.09
CA GLY A 955 6.14 9.59 -1.03
C GLY A 955 4.66 9.82 -0.72
N GLU A 956 3.80 9.30 -1.61
CA GLU A 956 2.32 9.46 -1.65
C GLU A 956 1.76 10.79 -1.08
N PRO A 957 2.19 11.96 -1.61
CA PRO A 957 2.00 13.27 -0.99
C PRO A 957 0.61 13.89 -1.25
N THR A 958 -0.44 13.08 -1.24
CA THR A 958 -1.83 13.47 -1.57
C THR A 958 -2.30 14.71 -0.79
N PRO A 959 -2.87 15.75 -1.44
CA PRO A 959 -3.15 15.89 -2.87
C PRO A 959 -1.99 16.45 -3.72
N PHE A 960 -0.90 16.90 -3.10
CA PHE A 960 0.15 17.68 -3.73
C PHE A 960 1.29 16.80 -4.24
N ASP A 961 1.19 16.24 -5.46
CA ASP A 961 2.30 15.47 -6.09
C ASP A 961 3.64 16.23 -6.09
N THR A 962 3.64 17.57 -6.06
CA THR A 962 4.84 18.41 -5.98
C THR A 962 5.57 18.39 -4.62
N SER A 963 4.98 17.80 -3.57
CA SER A 963 5.59 17.59 -2.25
C SER A 963 6.36 16.25 -2.17
N ARG A 964 7.09 16.00 -1.07
CA ARG A 964 8.06 14.89 -0.92
C ARG A 964 7.60 13.70 -0.07
N SER A 965 6.58 13.91 0.76
CA SER A 965 6.09 12.96 1.77
C SER A 965 4.59 13.13 1.98
N SER A 966 3.98 12.15 2.64
CA SER A 966 2.54 12.13 2.87
C SER A 966 2.07 13.15 3.91
N TYR A 967 0.75 13.34 3.96
CA TYR A 967 0.04 14.19 4.92
C TYR A 967 -0.87 13.36 5.86
N PHE A 968 -0.96 12.05 5.61
CA PHE A 968 -1.89 11.11 6.26
C PHE A 968 -1.54 10.79 7.71
N GLY A 969 -0.29 10.94 8.11
CA GLY A 969 0.24 10.56 9.40
C GLY A 969 -0.41 11.29 10.56
N ILE A 970 -0.75 10.57 11.62
CA ILE A 970 -1.12 11.14 12.92
C ILE A 970 0.10 11.79 13.60
N ILE A 971 1.29 11.25 13.33
CA ILE A 971 2.60 11.76 13.72
C ILE A 971 3.34 12.18 12.44
N ASP A 972 4.08 13.29 12.45
CA ASP A 972 4.86 13.71 11.28
C ASP A 972 6.13 12.88 11.06
N MET A 973 6.75 13.02 9.88
CA MET A 973 7.91 12.22 9.47
C MET A 973 9.17 12.42 10.34
N ALA A 974 9.28 13.55 11.05
CA ALA A 974 10.33 13.79 12.04
C ALA A 974 9.97 13.19 13.42
N GLY A 975 8.71 12.84 13.64
CA GLY A 975 8.18 12.37 14.91
C GLY A 975 7.78 13.49 15.87
N PHE A 976 7.28 14.60 15.34
CA PHE A 976 6.48 15.56 16.09
C PHE A 976 5.00 15.23 15.90
N LYS A 977 4.22 15.36 16.98
CA LYS A 977 2.80 14.99 16.99
C LYS A 977 1.98 16.08 16.30
N LYS A 978 1.08 15.68 15.39
CA LYS A 978 0.00 16.53 14.88
C LYS A 978 -1.15 16.56 15.90
N ASP A 979 -2.08 17.50 15.80
CA ASP A 979 -3.17 17.60 16.80
C ASP A 979 -4.04 16.33 16.87
N ARG A 980 -4.18 15.64 15.73
CA ARG A 980 -4.89 14.34 15.60
C ARG A 980 -4.31 13.24 16.50
N PHE A 981 -3.05 13.32 16.95
CA PHE A 981 -2.49 12.41 17.97
C PHE A 981 -3.30 12.45 19.27
N PHE A 982 -3.67 13.66 19.69
CA PHE A 982 -4.40 13.87 20.94
C PHE A 982 -5.89 13.51 20.80
N GLN A 983 -6.43 13.58 19.58
CA GLN A 983 -7.75 13.03 19.25
C GLN A 983 -7.76 11.50 19.46
N TYR A 984 -6.86 10.76 18.81
CA TYR A 984 -6.74 9.31 18.99
C TYR A 984 -6.41 8.95 20.45
N GLN A 985 -5.52 9.69 21.12
CA GLN A 985 -5.23 9.47 22.54
C GLN A 985 -6.45 9.64 23.44
N SER A 986 -7.32 10.62 23.17
CA SER A 986 -8.56 10.83 23.94
C SER A 986 -9.59 9.70 23.75
N ARG A 987 -9.63 9.06 22.57
CA ARG A 987 -10.53 7.94 22.26
C ARG A 987 -9.97 6.60 22.74
N TRP A 988 -8.71 6.30 22.43
CA TRP A 988 -8.08 5.00 22.69
C TRP A 988 -7.57 4.85 24.13
N ARG A 989 -7.23 5.95 24.81
CA ARG A 989 -6.86 5.98 26.23
C ARG A 989 -7.89 6.77 27.04
N SER A 990 -9.16 6.36 26.96
CA SER A 990 -10.32 7.05 27.56
C SER A 990 -10.25 7.26 29.09
N ASP A 991 -9.41 6.53 29.82
CA ASP A 991 -9.16 6.73 31.25
C ASP A 991 -7.87 7.51 31.58
N PHE A 992 -7.15 8.00 30.57
CA PHE A 992 -6.01 8.91 30.76
C PHE A 992 -6.50 10.35 31.00
N PRO A 993 -6.15 11.01 32.12
CA PRO A 993 -6.57 12.38 32.39
C PRO A 993 -5.83 13.38 31.50
N MET A 994 -6.45 13.73 30.37
CA MET A 994 -5.89 14.65 29.38
C MET A 994 -6.92 15.63 28.82
N ALA A 995 -6.42 16.77 28.36
CA ALA A 995 -7.11 17.73 27.53
C ALA A 995 -6.08 18.32 26.56
N HIS A 996 -6.46 18.60 25.33
CA HIS A 996 -5.59 19.26 24.35
C HIS A 996 -6.38 20.27 23.53
N ILE A 997 -6.03 21.54 23.64
CA ILE A 997 -6.60 22.65 22.87
C ILE A 997 -5.93 22.72 21.49
N LEU A 998 -6.73 23.03 20.47
CA LEU A 998 -6.28 23.54 19.18
C LEU A 998 -7.23 24.68 18.72
N PRO A 999 -6.79 25.65 17.90
CA PRO A 999 -5.44 25.81 17.36
C PRO A 999 -4.46 26.44 18.37
N HIS A 1000 -3.27 26.83 17.91
CA HIS A 1000 -2.39 27.73 18.65
C HIS A 1000 -3.05 29.10 18.93
N TRP A 1001 -2.63 29.82 19.99
CA TRP A 1001 -3.25 31.10 20.37
C TRP A 1001 -2.42 32.35 20.06
N THR A 1002 -1.72 32.33 18.93
CA THR A 1002 -0.92 33.45 18.40
C THR A 1002 -1.37 33.76 16.98
N TRP A 1003 -2.20 34.79 16.81
CA TRP A 1003 -2.80 35.16 15.52
C TRP A 1003 -2.82 36.69 15.31
N PRO A 1004 -1.68 37.34 14.99
CA PRO A 1004 -1.62 38.79 14.83
C PRO A 1004 -2.64 39.32 13.82
N ASP A 1005 -2.81 38.63 12.69
CA ASP A 1005 -3.70 39.04 11.60
C ASP A 1005 -5.17 38.66 11.81
N ARG A 1006 -5.53 38.07 12.97
CA ARG A 1006 -6.91 37.68 13.32
C ARG A 1006 -7.48 38.38 14.56
N VAL A 1007 -6.85 39.46 15.04
CA VAL A 1007 -7.37 40.21 16.22
C VAL A 1007 -8.78 40.71 15.93
N GLY A 1008 -9.75 40.27 16.75
CA GLY A 1008 -11.17 40.59 16.55
C GLY A 1008 -11.92 39.70 15.54
N LEU A 1009 -11.26 38.72 14.91
CA LEU A 1009 -11.90 37.73 14.04
C LEU A 1009 -12.23 36.43 14.78
N VAL A 1010 -13.27 35.73 14.31
CA VAL A 1010 -13.62 34.39 14.79
C VAL A 1010 -12.51 33.39 14.46
N THR A 1011 -12.14 32.58 15.44
CA THR A 1011 -11.07 31.57 15.39
C THR A 1011 -11.55 30.36 16.19
N PRO A 1012 -12.22 29.37 15.55
CA PRO A 1012 -12.82 28.22 16.23
C PRO A 1012 -11.85 27.49 17.14
N VAL A 1013 -12.25 27.25 18.39
CA VAL A 1013 -11.44 26.52 19.37
C VAL A 1013 -12.02 25.12 19.56
N HIS A 1014 -11.20 24.10 19.32
CA HIS A 1014 -11.54 22.71 19.60
C HIS A 1014 -10.69 22.17 20.76
N VAL A 1015 -11.23 21.18 21.47
CA VAL A 1015 -10.51 20.47 22.53
C VAL A 1015 -10.73 18.97 22.39
N PHE A 1016 -9.66 18.18 22.41
CA PHE A 1016 -9.75 16.72 22.53
C PHE A 1016 -9.64 16.30 24.01
N SER A 1017 -10.59 15.49 24.49
CA SER A 1017 -10.57 14.96 25.87
C SER A 1017 -11.54 13.79 26.05
N ALA A 1018 -11.18 12.82 26.90
CA ALA A 1018 -12.02 11.71 27.34
C ALA A 1018 -13.00 12.08 28.47
N ALA A 1019 -13.50 13.32 28.44
CA ALA A 1019 -14.35 13.93 29.47
C ALA A 1019 -15.82 13.97 29.03
N ASP A 1020 -16.73 14.24 29.96
CA ASP A 1020 -18.17 14.38 29.67
C ASP A 1020 -18.54 15.83 29.29
N GLU A 1021 -17.80 16.79 29.86
CA GLU A 1021 -18.02 18.23 29.77
C GLU A 1021 -16.68 18.98 29.71
N ALA A 1022 -16.66 20.12 29.03
CA ALA A 1022 -15.52 21.03 29.02
C ALA A 1022 -15.97 22.50 29.08
N GLU A 1023 -15.20 23.34 29.74
CA GLU A 1023 -15.44 24.79 29.86
C GLU A 1023 -14.20 25.56 29.43
N LEU A 1024 -14.36 26.45 28.45
CA LEU A 1024 -13.29 27.23 27.86
C LEU A 1024 -13.27 28.65 28.44
N PHE A 1025 -12.08 29.21 28.65
CA PHE A 1025 -11.86 30.53 29.20
C PHE A 1025 -10.91 31.34 28.31
N VAL A 1026 -11.34 32.51 27.85
CA VAL A 1026 -10.53 33.48 27.09
C VAL A 1026 -10.22 34.66 28.00
N ASN A 1027 -8.95 34.90 28.32
CA ASN A 1027 -8.50 35.95 29.25
C ASN A 1027 -9.29 35.95 30.57
N GLY A 1028 -9.49 34.74 31.13
CA GLY A 1028 -10.23 34.49 32.38
C GLY A 1028 -11.77 34.50 32.26
N LYS A 1029 -12.33 34.94 31.14
CA LYS A 1029 -13.78 35.01 30.88
C LYS A 1029 -14.26 33.66 30.34
N SER A 1030 -15.30 33.05 30.92
CA SER A 1030 -15.87 31.80 30.36
C SER A 1030 -16.50 32.06 29.00
N ALA A 1031 -16.14 31.24 28.01
CA ALA A 1031 -16.75 31.18 26.68
C ALA A 1031 -17.90 30.15 26.63
N GLY A 1032 -18.31 29.63 27.78
CA GLY A 1032 -19.37 28.62 27.92
C GLY A 1032 -18.82 27.22 28.17
N ARG A 1033 -19.69 26.39 28.77
CA ARG A 1033 -19.45 24.99 29.09
C ARG A 1033 -20.27 24.10 28.16
N VAL A 1034 -19.63 23.16 27.48
CA VAL A 1034 -20.23 22.34 26.42
C VAL A 1034 -19.99 20.85 26.66
N LYS A 1035 -20.81 20.02 26.02
CA LYS A 1035 -20.66 18.56 25.90
C LYS A 1035 -20.17 18.22 24.50
N PRO A 1036 -19.51 17.07 24.27
CA PRO A 1036 -19.12 16.67 22.93
C PRO A 1036 -20.35 16.21 22.13
N GLY A 1037 -20.19 16.06 20.82
CA GLY A 1037 -21.19 15.39 19.98
C GLY A 1037 -21.31 13.90 20.29
N LYS A 1038 -22.39 13.24 19.82
CA LYS A 1038 -22.53 11.78 19.91
C LYS A 1038 -21.28 11.11 19.30
N SER A 1039 -20.70 10.15 20.02
CA SER A 1039 -19.54 9.35 19.60
C SER A 1039 -18.26 10.14 19.26
N SER A 1040 -18.18 11.41 19.69
CA SER A 1040 -17.00 12.25 19.50
C SER A 1040 -16.29 12.52 20.84
N ASN A 1041 -14.97 12.62 20.81
CA ASN A 1041 -14.15 13.12 21.93
C ASN A 1041 -13.68 14.58 21.72
N ARG A 1042 -14.33 15.28 20.77
CA ARG A 1042 -14.09 16.68 20.40
C ARG A 1042 -15.15 17.59 21.03
N PHE A 1043 -14.69 18.58 21.78
CA PHE A 1043 -15.45 19.75 22.21
C PHE A 1043 -15.18 20.90 21.23
N ARG A 1044 -16.18 21.74 20.96
CA ARG A 1044 -16.08 22.86 19.99
C ARG A 1044 -16.67 24.14 20.56
N TRP A 1045 -16.01 25.26 20.25
CA TRP A 1045 -16.55 26.61 20.36
C TRP A 1045 -16.24 27.33 19.04
N ASP A 1046 -17.18 27.32 18.10
CA ASP A 1046 -16.94 27.81 16.74
C ASP A 1046 -16.89 29.35 16.65
N ASP A 1047 -17.60 30.06 17.53
CA ASP A 1047 -17.75 31.52 17.48
C ASP A 1047 -16.74 32.31 18.37
N VAL A 1048 -15.63 31.68 18.79
CA VAL A 1048 -14.64 32.35 19.66
C VAL A 1048 -13.90 33.44 18.90
N VAL A 1049 -14.06 34.70 19.32
CA VAL A 1049 -13.29 35.83 18.79
C VAL A 1049 -11.89 35.85 19.38
N TYR A 1050 -10.87 35.88 18.53
CA TYR A 1050 -9.47 35.91 18.97
C TYR A 1050 -9.13 37.22 19.68
N GLN A 1051 -8.65 37.09 20.92
CA GLN A 1051 -8.07 38.14 21.74
C GLN A 1051 -6.70 37.65 22.22
N PRO A 1052 -5.61 38.41 22.01
CA PRO A 1052 -4.31 38.09 22.57
C PRO A 1052 -4.34 37.89 24.09
N GLY A 1053 -3.51 36.99 24.60
CA GLY A 1053 -3.44 36.60 26.01
C GLY A 1053 -3.60 35.10 26.20
N ASP A 1054 -4.42 34.68 27.17
CA ASP A 1054 -4.54 33.28 27.62
C ASP A 1054 -5.84 32.61 27.14
N LEU A 1055 -5.71 31.38 26.67
CA LEU A 1055 -6.80 30.46 26.32
C LEU A 1055 -6.67 29.18 27.14
N ARG A 1056 -7.61 28.93 28.05
CA ARG A 1056 -7.56 27.82 29.02
C ARG A 1056 -8.82 26.99 28.99
N VAL A 1057 -8.70 25.67 28.98
CA VAL A 1057 -9.85 24.76 29.15
C VAL A 1057 -9.80 24.09 30.53
N VAL A 1058 -10.97 23.81 31.11
CA VAL A 1058 -11.12 22.82 32.17
C VAL A 1058 -12.05 21.73 31.65
N THR A 1059 -11.62 20.47 31.68
CA THR A 1059 -12.47 19.33 31.33
C THR A 1059 -12.97 18.64 32.60
N TYR A 1060 -14.12 17.98 32.53
CA TYR A 1060 -14.81 17.38 33.66
C TYR A 1060 -15.31 15.97 33.33
N LYS A 1061 -15.00 15.00 34.19
CA LYS A 1061 -15.44 13.59 34.09
C LYS A 1061 -16.14 13.23 35.41
N ASN A 1062 -17.35 12.67 35.32
CA ASN A 1062 -18.28 12.49 36.44
C ASN A 1062 -18.50 13.77 37.28
N GLY A 1063 -18.64 14.92 36.60
CA GLY A 1063 -18.82 16.25 37.21
C GLY A 1063 -17.59 16.83 37.93
N LYS A 1064 -16.53 16.04 38.14
CA LYS A 1064 -15.27 16.47 38.76
C LYS A 1064 -14.28 16.95 37.71
N LYS A 1065 -13.42 17.91 38.07
CA LYS A 1065 -12.30 18.36 37.24
C LYS A 1065 -11.44 17.15 36.83
N TRP A 1066 -11.26 16.95 35.52
CA TRP A 1066 -10.50 15.85 34.92
C TRP A 1066 -9.12 16.31 34.49
N ALA A 1067 -9.04 17.25 33.54
CA ALA A 1067 -7.79 17.83 33.06
C ALA A 1067 -7.90 19.35 32.79
N VAL A 1068 -6.76 19.96 32.49
CA VAL A 1068 -6.61 21.38 32.09
C VAL A 1068 -5.53 21.45 31.03
N ASP A 1069 -5.77 22.20 29.97
CA ASP A 1069 -4.74 22.67 29.04
C ASP A 1069 -4.80 24.20 28.95
N THR A 1070 -3.72 24.82 28.49
CA THR A 1070 -3.61 26.28 28.31
C THR A 1070 -2.69 26.60 27.13
N LYS A 1071 -3.23 27.26 26.11
CA LYS A 1071 -2.44 27.97 25.10
C LYS A 1071 -2.39 29.45 25.46
N ARG A 1072 -1.35 30.14 25.03
CA ARG A 1072 -1.23 31.60 25.18
C ARG A 1072 -0.67 32.23 23.92
N THR A 1073 -0.81 33.54 23.80
CA THR A 1073 -0.10 34.31 22.76
C THR A 1073 1.39 34.37 23.08
N VAL A 1074 2.18 33.83 22.16
CA VAL A 1074 3.63 33.66 22.27
C VAL A 1074 4.34 34.90 21.72
N GLY A 1075 5.50 35.24 22.31
CA GLY A 1075 6.34 36.34 21.81
C GLY A 1075 7.06 36.03 20.50
N SER A 1076 7.89 36.97 20.04
CA SER A 1076 8.85 36.71 18.97
C SER A 1076 9.90 35.67 19.39
N ALA A 1077 10.43 34.92 18.43
CA ALA A 1077 11.53 33.99 18.64
C ALA A 1077 12.72 34.69 19.31
N ALA A 1078 13.29 34.06 20.35
CA ALA A 1078 14.40 34.62 21.13
C ALA A 1078 15.54 33.62 21.39
N LYS A 1079 15.24 32.32 21.40
CA LYS A 1079 16.20 31.25 21.65
C LYS A 1079 15.76 29.92 21.03
N LEU A 1080 16.71 29.03 20.83
CA LEU A 1080 16.43 27.61 20.60
C LEU A 1080 16.32 26.90 21.96
N ALA A 1081 15.37 25.96 22.06
CA ALA A 1081 15.38 24.91 23.06
C ALA A 1081 15.79 23.60 22.38
N ILE A 1082 16.56 22.76 23.08
CA ILE A 1082 17.10 21.50 22.55
C ILE A 1082 16.91 20.39 23.58
N SER A 1083 16.52 19.21 23.13
CA SER A 1083 16.40 18.00 23.94
C SER A 1083 16.85 16.77 23.14
N ALA A 1084 17.24 15.72 23.85
CA ALA A 1084 17.52 14.41 23.27
C ALA A 1084 16.51 13.40 23.82
N ASP A 1085 16.00 12.49 22.99
CA ASP A 1085 15.15 11.38 23.45
C ASP A 1085 15.88 10.51 24.49
N ARG A 1086 17.19 10.36 24.33
CA ARG A 1086 18.08 9.54 25.15
C ARG A 1086 19.45 10.22 25.28
N SER A 1087 19.86 10.55 26.50
CA SER A 1087 21.20 11.13 26.77
C SER A 1087 22.35 10.12 26.73
N ALA A 1088 22.08 8.83 26.44
CA ALA A 1088 23.11 7.81 26.27
C ALA A 1088 22.72 6.78 25.20
N ILE A 1089 23.68 6.46 24.34
CA ILE A 1089 23.55 5.55 23.19
C ILE A 1089 24.69 4.53 23.16
N GLY A 1090 24.44 3.38 22.54
CA GLY A 1090 25.42 2.34 22.27
C GLY A 1090 26.37 2.67 21.12
N LEU A 1091 27.21 1.70 20.75
CA LEU A 1091 28.11 1.75 19.59
C LEU A 1091 27.66 0.81 18.45
N ASP A 1092 26.53 0.11 18.65
CA ASP A 1092 25.94 -0.95 17.83
C ASP A 1092 24.84 -0.42 16.89
N ASP A 1093 25.17 0.64 16.13
CA ASP A 1093 24.25 1.41 15.28
C ASP A 1093 23.10 2.14 16.02
N ASP A 1094 23.22 2.27 17.34
CA ASP A 1094 22.23 2.97 18.17
C ASP A 1094 22.16 4.48 17.89
N LEU A 1095 20.96 5.05 18.05
CA LEU A 1095 20.62 6.42 17.65
C LEU A 1095 20.02 7.23 18.80
N SER A 1096 20.26 8.55 18.78
CA SER A 1096 19.46 9.51 19.52
C SER A 1096 18.82 10.54 18.58
N PHE A 1097 17.58 10.87 18.90
CA PHE A 1097 16.75 11.85 18.21
C PHE A 1097 16.83 13.16 18.98
N ILE A 1098 17.47 14.16 18.38
CA ILE A 1098 17.68 15.48 18.96
C ILE A 1098 16.59 16.41 18.44
N SER A 1099 15.68 16.79 19.33
CA SER A 1099 14.56 17.67 19.03
C SER A 1099 14.91 19.12 19.35
N ILE A 1100 14.54 20.02 18.45
CA ILE A 1100 14.73 21.46 18.58
C ILE A 1100 13.37 22.16 18.50
N ALA A 1101 13.19 23.18 19.34
CA ALA A 1101 12.07 24.10 19.27
C ALA A 1101 12.58 25.53 19.20
N VAL A 1102 12.01 26.34 18.31
CA VAL A 1102 12.18 27.80 18.32
C VAL A 1102 11.20 28.37 19.33
N VAL A 1103 11.72 29.01 20.38
CA VAL A 1103 10.90 29.48 21.51
C VAL A 1103 11.12 30.97 21.78
N ASP A 1104 10.13 31.59 22.41
CA ASP A 1104 10.20 32.99 22.83
C ASP A 1104 11.09 33.20 24.08
N SER A 1105 11.10 34.42 24.61
CA SER A 1105 11.87 34.74 25.82
C SER A 1105 11.42 33.93 27.04
N LYS A 1106 10.12 33.64 27.18
CA LYS A 1106 9.53 32.83 28.25
C LYS A 1106 9.84 31.33 28.08
N GLY A 1107 10.00 30.89 26.85
CA GLY A 1107 10.27 29.49 26.49
C GLY A 1107 9.07 28.76 25.88
N ASP A 1108 8.02 29.48 25.46
CA ASP A 1108 6.90 28.90 24.73
C ASP A 1108 7.27 28.76 23.24
N THR A 1109 6.91 27.65 22.58
CA THR A 1109 7.18 27.43 21.14
C THR A 1109 6.46 28.46 20.28
N VAL A 1110 7.19 29.14 19.41
CA VAL A 1110 6.63 30.08 18.42
C VAL A 1110 5.98 29.26 17.30
N PRO A 1111 4.64 29.24 17.17
CA PRO A 1111 3.95 28.14 16.50
C PRO A 1111 4.08 28.15 14.96
N GLN A 1112 4.57 29.24 14.37
CA GLN A 1112 4.84 29.39 12.94
C GLN A 1112 6.31 29.75 12.66
N ALA A 1113 7.21 29.58 13.63
CA ALA A 1113 8.62 29.91 13.42
C ALA A 1113 9.27 28.97 12.41
N SER A 1114 9.93 29.57 11.43
CA SER A 1114 10.58 28.93 10.28
C SER A 1114 12.07 29.27 10.14
N ASN A 1115 12.69 29.70 11.26
CA ASN A 1115 14.11 30.06 11.33
C ASN A 1115 15.00 28.96 10.73
N SER A 1116 16.02 29.36 9.98
CA SER A 1116 17.07 28.46 9.50
C SER A 1116 17.96 28.06 10.67
N ILE A 1117 17.97 26.78 11.02
CA ILE A 1117 18.76 26.20 12.11
C ILE A 1117 19.95 25.47 11.49
N THR A 1118 21.17 25.82 11.90
CA THR A 1118 22.40 25.13 11.52
C THR A 1118 22.90 24.29 12.68
N PHE A 1119 23.20 23.03 12.40
CA PHE A 1119 23.67 22.04 13.35
C PHE A 1119 25.19 21.83 13.26
N SER A 1120 25.79 21.53 14.40
CA SER A 1120 27.19 21.15 14.52
C SER A 1120 27.35 20.08 15.60
N ILE A 1121 28.38 19.25 15.47
CA ILE A 1121 28.63 18.12 16.36
C ILE A 1121 30.13 18.05 16.69
N SER A 1122 30.45 17.68 17.94
CA SER A 1122 31.82 17.47 18.40
C SER A 1122 31.92 16.27 19.32
N GLY A 1123 33.08 15.62 19.35
CA GLY A 1123 33.27 14.31 19.96
C GLY A 1123 33.03 13.16 18.97
N PRO A 1124 32.98 11.89 19.44
CA PRO A 1124 32.94 10.71 18.59
C PRO A 1124 31.50 10.38 18.15
N GLY A 1125 30.91 11.26 17.33
CA GLY A 1125 29.58 11.07 16.78
C GLY A 1125 29.38 11.81 15.45
N THR A 1126 28.32 11.44 14.73
CA THR A 1126 27.92 12.08 13.47
C THR A 1126 26.42 12.40 13.48
N ILE A 1127 26.05 13.49 12.81
CA ILE A 1127 24.66 13.78 12.46
C ILE A 1127 24.38 12.98 11.18
N VAL A 1128 23.47 12.01 11.27
CA VAL A 1128 23.12 11.12 10.17
C VAL A 1128 22.16 11.80 9.20
N SER A 1129 21.22 12.59 9.75
CA SER A 1129 20.14 13.22 9.00
C SER A 1129 19.51 14.36 9.80
N THR A 1130 18.82 15.27 9.11
CA THR A 1130 17.98 16.32 9.71
C THR A 1130 16.63 16.39 9.03
N ASP A 1131 15.60 16.82 9.77
CA ASP A 1131 14.24 16.93 9.27
C ASP A 1131 13.44 17.98 10.05
N ASN A 1132 12.23 18.25 9.61
CA ASN A 1132 11.25 19.12 10.26
C ASN A 1132 9.81 18.60 10.10
N GLY A 1133 9.58 17.56 9.29
CA GLY A 1133 8.24 17.03 9.02
C GLY A 1133 7.39 17.91 8.09
N ASP A 1134 7.98 18.90 7.42
CA ASP A 1134 7.34 19.69 6.36
C ASP A 1134 7.32 18.88 5.06
N PRO A 1135 6.16 18.51 4.48
CA PRO A 1135 6.12 17.77 3.22
C PRO A 1135 6.65 18.56 2.01
N THR A 1136 6.81 19.88 2.14
CA THR A 1136 7.26 20.78 1.07
C THR A 1136 8.77 21.08 1.10
N ASP A 1137 9.47 20.76 2.20
CA ASP A 1137 10.89 21.09 2.37
C ASP A 1137 11.82 20.16 1.56
N MET A 1138 12.13 20.58 0.33
CA MET A 1138 13.05 19.90 -0.59
C MET A 1138 14.54 19.98 -0.18
N THR A 1139 14.87 20.43 1.04
CA THR A 1139 16.24 20.40 1.57
C THR A 1139 16.67 18.96 1.84
N ALA A 1140 17.71 18.48 1.14
CA ALA A 1140 18.20 17.10 1.23
C ALA A 1140 18.47 16.65 2.68
N PHE A 1141 18.09 15.43 3.02
CA PHE A 1141 18.08 14.92 4.40
C PHE A 1141 19.41 15.05 5.16
N PRO A 1142 20.60 14.76 4.58
CA PRO A 1142 21.89 14.94 5.26
C PRO A 1142 22.32 16.40 5.51
N SER A 1143 21.53 17.40 5.10
CA SER A 1143 21.86 18.81 5.30
C SER A 1143 22.02 19.16 6.78
N LEU A 1144 23.14 19.80 7.14
CA LEU A 1144 23.34 20.36 8.49
C LEU A 1144 22.59 21.68 8.70
N THR A 1145 21.90 22.21 7.68
CA THR A 1145 21.04 23.39 7.80
C THR A 1145 19.62 23.02 7.42
N ARG A 1146 18.66 23.29 8.31
CA ARG A 1146 17.24 22.90 8.22
C ARG A 1146 16.36 24.06 8.71
N LYS A 1147 15.30 24.42 8.00
CA LYS A 1147 14.30 25.34 8.56
C LYS A 1147 13.50 24.63 9.66
N ALA A 1148 13.14 25.35 10.72
CA ALA A 1148 12.03 24.92 11.55
C ALA A 1148 10.73 24.85 10.72
N PHE A 1149 9.84 23.90 11.05
CA PHE A 1149 8.47 23.85 10.55
C PHE A 1149 7.51 23.86 11.74
N SER A 1150 6.57 24.80 11.73
CA SER A 1150 5.69 25.12 12.87
C SER A 1150 6.44 25.11 14.21
N GLY A 1151 7.57 25.82 14.26
CA GLY A 1151 8.44 25.94 15.43
C GLY A 1151 9.44 24.81 15.71
N HIS A 1152 9.46 23.70 14.94
CA HIS A 1152 10.24 22.50 15.28
C HIS A 1152 11.20 22.01 14.18
N ALA A 1153 12.32 21.42 14.60
CA ALA A 1153 13.28 20.71 13.74
C ALA A 1153 13.95 19.54 14.50
N LEU A 1154 14.49 18.58 13.75
CA LEU A 1154 15.13 17.35 14.23
C LEU A 1154 16.55 17.21 13.68
N ALA A 1155 17.47 16.70 14.49
CA ALA A 1155 18.72 16.09 14.03
C ALA A 1155 18.86 14.67 14.61
N ILE A 1156 19.24 13.69 13.80
CA ILE A 1156 19.43 12.30 14.22
C ILE A 1156 20.93 12.03 14.36
N VAL A 1157 21.36 11.50 15.51
CA VAL A 1157 22.77 11.37 15.88
C VAL A 1157 23.14 9.91 16.19
N ARG A 1158 24.27 9.49 15.63
CA ARG A 1158 24.88 8.15 15.76
C ARG A 1158 26.28 8.29 16.38
N ALA A 1159 26.67 7.35 17.24
CA ALA A 1159 28.04 7.29 17.76
C ALA A 1159 29.05 6.77 16.71
N THR A 1160 30.26 7.31 16.71
CA THR A 1160 31.41 6.77 15.94
C THR A 1160 32.51 6.20 16.84
N GLY A 1161 32.33 6.27 18.17
CA GLY A 1161 33.20 5.71 19.19
C GLY A 1161 32.73 6.07 20.60
N ALA A 1162 33.31 5.46 21.64
CA ALA A 1162 32.97 5.75 23.03
C ALA A 1162 33.40 7.18 23.43
N GLY A 1163 32.54 7.91 24.14
CA GLY A 1163 32.87 9.25 24.64
C GLY A 1163 31.67 10.16 24.87
N ALA A 1164 31.95 11.46 25.05
CA ALA A 1164 30.94 12.50 25.11
C ALA A 1164 30.76 13.13 23.73
N ILE A 1165 29.53 13.14 23.22
CA ILE A 1165 29.15 13.74 21.94
C ILE A 1165 28.35 15.01 22.25
N THR A 1166 28.79 16.18 21.82
CA THR A 1166 28.03 17.43 22.00
C THR A 1166 27.45 17.89 20.68
N VAL A 1167 26.13 18.06 20.65
CA VAL A 1167 25.36 18.55 19.51
C VAL A 1167 24.96 19.99 19.81
N SER A 1168 25.22 20.91 18.88
CA SER A 1168 24.89 22.34 19.03
C SER A 1168 24.07 22.82 17.83
N ALA A 1169 23.09 23.67 18.10
CA ALA A 1169 22.20 24.27 17.11
C ALA A 1169 22.24 25.80 17.22
N THR A 1170 22.38 26.49 16.09
CA THR A 1170 22.40 27.95 15.99
C THR A 1170 21.42 28.43 14.92
N ALA A 1171 20.88 29.64 15.08
CA ALA A 1171 20.01 30.29 14.11
C ALA A 1171 20.15 31.81 14.23
N ASP A 1172 20.04 32.53 13.12
CA ASP A 1172 20.29 33.96 13.09
C ASP A 1172 19.28 34.76 13.95
N GLY A 1173 19.79 35.77 14.64
CA GLY A 1173 19.00 36.67 15.49
C GLY A 1173 18.55 36.10 16.84
N ILE A 1174 18.77 34.80 17.13
CA ILE A 1174 18.32 34.15 18.36
C ILE A 1174 19.43 33.37 19.08
N THR A 1175 19.23 33.11 20.38
CA THR A 1175 20.23 32.40 21.20
C THR A 1175 20.27 30.92 20.85
N GLY A 1176 21.43 30.42 20.41
CA GLY A 1176 21.65 29.00 20.11
C GLY A 1176 21.65 28.10 21.36
N ALA A 1177 21.61 26.79 21.15
CA ALA A 1177 21.50 25.79 22.21
C ALA A 1177 22.40 24.57 21.96
N ARG A 1178 22.68 23.78 23.01
CA ARG A 1178 23.47 22.53 22.91
C ARG A 1178 23.02 21.46 23.88
N VAL A 1179 23.21 20.19 23.51
CA VAL A 1179 23.01 19.00 24.35
C VAL A 1179 24.22 18.08 24.26
N THR A 1180 24.51 17.31 25.31
CA THR A 1180 25.61 16.34 25.33
C THR A 1180 25.07 14.95 25.62
N LEU A 1181 25.44 14.00 24.75
CA LEU A 1181 25.15 12.57 24.83
C LEU A 1181 26.38 11.81 25.35
N LYS A 1182 26.17 10.61 25.89
CA LYS A 1182 27.23 9.65 26.20
C LYS A 1182 27.13 8.40 25.31
N ALA A 1183 28.09 8.23 24.42
CA ALA A 1183 28.32 6.98 23.70
C ALA A 1183 29.16 6.04 24.58
N ARG A 1184 28.75 4.77 24.71
CA ARG A 1184 29.39 3.79 25.60
C ARG A 1184 29.03 2.34 25.25
#